data_AF-A0A4R6ERW8-F1
#
_entry.id   AF-A0A4R6ERW8-F1
#
_cell.length_a   1.000
_cell.length_b   1.000
_cell.length_c   1.000
_cell.angle_alpha   90.00
_cell.angle_beta   90.00
_cell.angle_gamma   90.00
#
_symmetry.space_group_name_H-M   'P 1'
#
loop_
_entity.id
_entity.type
_entity.pdbx_description
1 polymer ?
#
loop_
_entity_poly.entity_id
_entity_poly.type
_entity_poly.pdbx_seq_one_letter_code
_entity_poly.pdbx_strand_id
1 'polypeptide(L)'
;MKIKGFEIDQHLWDALREGQKSSITTALSFLRKAEETKSCLLSMPTGAGKTGVITVISHFSSQQRVLVVSHRRAVREQLFDEINKNFFQKVAPGKELGRKDVKPFSGLPLDKGIYVTTFQKLSSLTPDILEAVKESVDLLIVDEGHSEPSPVWSQVARGLDAKKIVVTATPYRNDLFAFDIDPASSHVYTFDEAVKQGDLVSPRFEQDDRDHLVTRLQELFDTYPEAKCIVKCRKFTDIEAYYDVFAGHFKTLAIHEAFKGERSESKRVSVPANLGKSDWNVIIHQHKLDEGVDIPQARVLVLTYTVGSGRELVQAVGRVVRKFKGLPSFVIECQGAANRTMWLNYLEFDTYLASPAKRTAFLRSLDTAGLLRKYLEAFPDVSYFESSFRKKFELKNIDVDTSLKVPLASVCFIRKAAGFSLAGMTDRLLWDSTRDGELVDPRYDVHGMNVILSICFKNSRFLDEHLFFEPSLEVTIVKEFDEIIAVFDSRSRDFSEKSEYDLTTAIDVNALLTLTAREQFTRTKETHASAISTSARRPERTSMSGHNLENVGYGQSNSSYAITTVKVDNIDVVGERKSSYYLGVGSGRVSDQMRRNFSLAELNLWMQDVAEVIQKPPASRSSLLRSYAKAIKSRPATAPVSAVLDLSDFLHPIILSYDGKQLRVENNFIYAQYQNGFEFVGGAPELRFDLKFDEEERPFLCCEVDVSYDLGRDAIAGVKQQGRFVDLLNKNVRLKLLYKDGTSYVNGHFYQVMLPTEEGFELNKSKLGGLLIPVTELLAANLSEKDEHAVSDDEFGRNSIFFGYFKSGVGNAAHEACGLKAEKSSLPAIRNSTVRMVLKLAYPRALRLAA
;
A
#
# COMPACT_ATOMS: atom_id res chain seq x y z
N MET A 1 -10.55 -22.98 48.44
CA MET A 1 -11.45 -21.81 48.62
C MET A 1 -12.41 -21.70 47.43
N LYS A 2 -13.57 -21.06 47.60
CA LYS A 2 -14.54 -20.83 46.50
C LYS A 2 -14.47 -19.39 45.99
N ILE A 3 -14.02 -19.19 44.76
CA ILE A 3 -14.00 -17.90 44.07
C ILE A 3 -15.12 -17.89 43.03
N LYS A 4 -16.17 -17.08 43.25
CA LYS A 4 -17.34 -16.95 42.35
C LYS A 4 -18.04 -18.29 42.00
N GLY A 5 -17.87 -19.31 42.83
CA GLY A 5 -18.46 -20.65 42.64
C GLY A 5 -17.47 -21.69 42.12
N PHE A 6 -16.23 -21.31 41.82
CA PHE A 6 -15.16 -22.21 41.38
C PHE A 6 -14.21 -22.53 42.52
N GLU A 7 -13.75 -23.78 42.60
CA GLU A 7 -12.81 -24.23 43.63
C GLU A 7 -11.37 -23.98 43.17
N ILE A 8 -10.65 -23.16 43.94
CA ILE A 8 -9.23 -22.87 43.74
C ILE A 8 -8.52 -23.20 45.05
N ASP A 9 -7.32 -23.77 44.97
CA ASP A 9 -6.49 -24.00 46.15
C ASP A 9 -6.08 -22.68 46.82
N GLN A 10 -6.08 -22.65 48.16
CA GLN A 10 -5.80 -21.45 48.93
C GLN A 10 -4.34 -20.99 48.77
N HIS A 11 -3.39 -21.94 48.79
CA HIS A 11 -1.97 -21.62 48.65
C HIS A 11 -1.66 -21.11 47.23
N LEU A 12 -2.28 -21.72 46.21
CA LEU A 12 -2.20 -21.19 44.85
C LEU A 12 -2.72 -19.75 44.79
N TRP A 13 -3.89 -19.48 45.37
CA TRP A 13 -4.49 -18.15 45.35
C TRP A 13 -3.65 -17.10 46.06
N ASP A 14 -3.11 -17.41 47.24
CA ASP A 14 -2.32 -16.47 48.04
C ASP A 14 -0.99 -16.10 47.37
N ALA A 15 -0.45 -16.98 46.54
CA ALA A 15 0.78 -16.74 45.78
C ALA A 15 0.57 -15.90 44.49
N LEU A 16 -0.68 -15.66 44.07
CA LEU A 16 -0.99 -14.79 42.94
C LEU A 16 -0.91 -13.30 43.31
N ARG A 17 -0.55 -12.48 42.35
CA ARG A 17 -0.59 -11.01 42.47
C ARG A 17 -2.02 -10.50 42.45
N GLU A 18 -2.28 -9.32 43.02
CA GLU A 18 -3.62 -8.74 43.05
C GLU A 18 -4.21 -8.52 41.65
N GLY A 19 -3.41 -8.04 40.69
CA GLY A 19 -3.86 -7.92 39.30
C GLY A 19 -4.22 -9.26 38.63
N GLN A 20 -3.59 -10.36 39.04
CA GLN A 20 -3.95 -11.70 38.58
C GLN A 20 -5.26 -12.15 39.23
N LYS A 21 -5.41 -11.97 40.54
CA LYS A 21 -6.62 -12.31 41.30
C LYS A 21 -7.86 -11.59 40.77
N SER A 22 -7.76 -10.29 40.50
CA SER A 22 -8.87 -9.50 39.95
C SER A 22 -9.28 -9.96 38.56
N SER A 23 -8.29 -10.27 37.70
CA SER A 23 -8.52 -10.76 36.33
C SER A 23 -9.16 -12.15 36.34
N ILE A 24 -8.66 -13.07 37.17
CA ILE A 24 -9.21 -14.43 37.34
C ILE A 24 -10.63 -14.36 37.90
N THR A 25 -10.88 -13.50 38.90
CA THR A 25 -12.22 -13.35 39.48
C THR A 25 -13.24 -12.87 38.45
N THR A 26 -12.86 -11.91 37.61
CA THR A 26 -13.71 -11.40 36.53
C THR A 26 -13.99 -12.48 35.49
N ALA A 27 -12.95 -13.18 35.05
CA ALA A 27 -13.07 -14.27 34.08
C ALA A 27 -13.99 -15.39 34.57
N LEU A 28 -13.82 -15.84 35.80
CA LEU A 28 -14.67 -16.90 36.39
C LEU A 28 -16.13 -16.43 36.55
N SER A 29 -16.34 -15.16 36.90
CA SER A 29 -17.68 -14.57 36.95
C SER A 29 -18.36 -14.58 35.58
N PHE A 30 -17.61 -14.27 34.51
CA PHE A 30 -18.08 -14.34 33.12
C PHE A 30 -18.44 -15.77 32.72
N LEU A 31 -17.58 -16.75 33.01
CA LEU A 31 -17.77 -18.16 32.64
C LEU A 31 -18.98 -18.82 33.32
N ARG A 32 -19.50 -18.24 34.41
CA ARG A 32 -20.70 -18.72 35.09
C ARG A 32 -22.01 -18.33 34.39
N LYS A 33 -22.01 -17.28 33.57
CA LYS A 33 -23.23 -16.81 32.89
C LYS A 33 -23.68 -17.84 31.83
N ALA A 34 -24.94 -18.27 31.91
CA ALA A 34 -25.49 -19.31 31.03
C ALA A 34 -25.60 -18.84 29.56
N GLU A 35 -26.08 -17.61 29.33
CA GLU A 35 -26.34 -17.07 27.98
C GLU A 35 -25.51 -15.80 27.76
N GLU A 36 -24.34 -15.92 27.16
CA GLU A 36 -23.56 -14.74 26.76
C GLU A 36 -22.76 -15.11 25.52
N THR A 37 -23.08 -14.46 24.40
CA THR A 37 -22.39 -14.58 23.11
C THR A 37 -21.22 -13.61 22.97
N LYS A 38 -21.14 -12.62 23.87
CA LYS A 38 -20.09 -11.59 23.95
C LYS A 38 -18.78 -12.12 24.52
N SER A 39 -17.69 -11.42 24.26
CA SER A 39 -16.35 -11.78 24.73
C SER A 39 -15.97 -11.05 26.03
N CYS A 40 -15.18 -11.70 26.89
CA CYS A 40 -14.55 -11.09 28.06
C CYS A 40 -13.15 -10.57 27.69
N LEU A 41 -12.87 -9.28 27.91
CA LEU A 41 -11.54 -8.70 27.73
C LEU A 41 -10.81 -8.62 29.09
N LEU A 42 -9.62 -9.22 29.16
CA LEU A 42 -8.68 -9.09 30.27
C LEU A 42 -7.44 -8.34 29.78
N SER A 43 -7.34 -7.06 30.13
CA SER A 43 -6.18 -6.24 29.81
C SER A 43 -5.21 -6.19 30.99
N MET A 44 -3.96 -6.60 30.77
CA MET A 44 -2.90 -6.49 31.78
C MET A 44 -1.57 -6.09 31.13
N PRO A 45 -0.74 -5.24 31.77
CA PRO A 45 0.51 -4.80 31.17
C PRO A 45 1.48 -5.96 30.95
N THR A 46 2.37 -5.81 29.98
CA THR A 46 3.43 -6.79 29.74
C THR A 46 4.29 -6.95 30.99
N GLY A 47 4.49 -8.20 31.43
CA GLY A 47 5.22 -8.51 32.67
C GLY A 47 4.35 -8.61 33.94
N ALA A 48 3.07 -8.24 33.89
CA ALA A 48 2.14 -8.35 35.04
C ALA A 48 1.64 -9.78 35.32
N GLY A 49 1.98 -10.76 34.47
CA GLY A 49 1.68 -12.18 34.71
C GLY A 49 0.46 -12.74 33.99
N LYS A 50 0.13 -12.25 32.78
CA LYS A 50 -0.95 -12.74 31.89
C LYS A 50 -0.95 -14.27 31.74
N THR A 51 0.22 -14.86 31.52
CA THR A 51 0.38 -16.32 31.36
C THR A 51 -0.12 -17.10 32.57
N GLY A 52 0.07 -16.58 33.79
CA GLY A 52 -0.47 -17.18 35.02
C GLY A 52 -1.99 -17.11 35.08
N VAL A 53 -2.58 -15.99 34.65
CA VAL A 53 -4.04 -15.82 34.54
C VAL A 53 -4.63 -16.83 33.55
N ILE A 54 -4.05 -16.94 32.35
CA ILE A 54 -4.45 -17.93 31.34
C ILE A 54 -4.36 -19.35 31.91
N THR A 55 -3.25 -19.67 32.61
CA THR A 55 -3.04 -20.99 33.20
C THR A 55 -4.12 -21.33 34.23
N VAL A 56 -4.39 -20.44 35.18
CA VAL A 56 -5.41 -20.68 36.22
C VAL A 56 -6.80 -20.79 35.61
N ILE A 57 -7.19 -19.89 34.70
CA ILE A 57 -8.51 -19.96 34.04
C ILE A 57 -8.67 -21.26 33.25
N SER A 58 -7.63 -21.70 32.54
CA SER A 58 -7.69 -22.93 31.74
C SER A 58 -7.95 -24.17 32.59
N HIS A 59 -7.25 -24.30 33.73
CA HIS A 59 -7.39 -25.46 34.61
C HIS A 59 -8.65 -25.45 35.45
N PHE A 60 -9.05 -24.29 36.00
CA PHE A 60 -10.10 -24.21 37.02
C PHE A 60 -11.45 -23.71 36.49
N SER A 61 -11.58 -23.46 35.19
CA SER A 61 -12.88 -23.25 34.54
C SER A 61 -13.73 -24.52 34.54
N SER A 62 -15.07 -24.38 34.47
CA SER A 62 -16.00 -25.53 34.41
C SER A 62 -16.05 -26.19 33.04
N GLN A 63 -15.69 -25.43 32.00
CA GLN A 63 -15.61 -25.87 30.60
C GLN A 63 -14.56 -26.98 30.45
N GLN A 64 -14.93 -28.07 29.77
CA GLN A 64 -14.11 -29.29 29.74
C GLN A 64 -13.14 -29.31 28.55
N ARG A 65 -13.50 -28.64 27.46
CA ARG A 65 -12.75 -28.58 26.20
C ARG A 65 -12.25 -27.15 25.98
N VAL A 66 -11.03 -26.87 26.47
CA VAL A 66 -10.46 -25.52 26.46
C VAL A 66 -9.44 -25.40 25.33
N LEU A 67 -9.61 -24.40 24.46
CA LEU A 67 -8.67 -24.07 23.40
C LEU A 67 -7.96 -22.75 23.74
N VAL A 68 -6.64 -22.79 23.85
CA VAL A 68 -5.78 -21.63 24.08
C VAL A 68 -5.03 -21.33 22.80
N VAL A 69 -5.20 -20.11 22.27
CA VAL A 69 -4.64 -19.69 20.99
C VAL A 69 -3.65 -18.56 21.23
N SER A 70 -2.50 -18.65 20.58
CA SER A 70 -1.47 -17.61 20.56
C SER A 70 -1.08 -17.27 19.13
N HIS A 71 -0.31 -16.19 18.95
CA HIS A 71 0.03 -15.72 17.61
C HIS A 71 1.19 -16.48 16.96
N ARG A 72 2.27 -16.68 17.71
CA ARG A 72 3.53 -17.22 17.19
C ARG A 72 3.86 -18.56 17.83
N ARG A 73 4.56 -19.41 17.07
CA ARG A 73 5.01 -20.73 17.54
C ARG A 73 5.83 -20.67 18.83
N ALA A 74 6.76 -19.72 18.94
CA ALA A 74 7.59 -19.58 20.14
C ALA A 74 6.76 -19.24 21.40
N VAL A 75 5.77 -18.34 21.27
CA VAL A 75 4.84 -17.98 22.36
C VAL A 75 3.95 -19.17 22.71
N ARG A 76 3.47 -19.91 21.70
CA ARG A 76 2.69 -21.14 21.86
C ARG A 76 3.42 -22.19 22.68
N GLU A 77 4.69 -22.45 22.36
CA GLU A 77 5.52 -23.44 23.06
C GLU A 77 5.74 -23.03 24.52
N GLN A 78 6.07 -21.76 24.77
CA GLN A 78 6.19 -21.22 26.13
C GLN A 78 4.86 -21.34 26.91
N LEU A 79 3.75 -20.98 26.28
CA LEU A 79 2.42 -21.03 26.90
C LEU A 79 2.01 -22.46 27.24
N PHE A 80 2.32 -23.42 26.35
CA PHE A 80 2.09 -24.84 26.61
C PHE A 80 2.87 -25.32 27.84
N ASP A 81 4.16 -24.99 27.94
CA ASP A 81 5.01 -25.43 29.06
C ASP A 81 4.59 -24.78 30.39
N GLU A 82 4.20 -23.51 30.37
CA GLU A 82 3.70 -22.80 31.54
C GLU A 82 2.38 -23.37 32.04
N ILE A 83 1.41 -23.61 31.13
CA ILE A 83 0.11 -24.22 31.49
C ILE A 83 0.32 -25.64 32.02
N ASN A 84 1.12 -26.46 31.34
CA ASN A 84 1.30 -27.86 31.71
C ASN A 84 2.03 -28.05 33.05
N LYS A 85 3.10 -27.26 33.31
CA LYS A 85 4.01 -27.56 34.42
C LYS A 85 4.68 -26.34 35.08
N ASN A 86 5.32 -25.48 34.30
CA ASN A 86 6.30 -24.52 34.86
C ASN A 86 5.67 -23.53 35.84
N PHE A 87 4.45 -23.08 35.57
CA PHE A 87 3.75 -22.13 36.44
C PHE A 87 3.51 -22.71 37.83
N PHE A 88 2.95 -23.93 37.90
CA PHE A 88 2.66 -24.58 39.18
C PHE A 88 3.90 -24.94 39.97
N GLN A 89 5.00 -25.32 39.29
CA GLN A 89 6.27 -25.57 39.98
C GLN A 89 6.86 -24.30 40.62
N LYS A 90 6.62 -23.13 40.04
CA LYS A 90 7.06 -21.85 40.59
C LYS A 90 6.17 -21.36 41.73
N VAL A 91 4.85 -21.49 41.58
CA VAL A 91 3.86 -20.81 42.44
C VAL A 91 3.28 -21.73 43.53
N ALA A 92 3.21 -23.03 43.30
CA ALA A 92 2.68 -24.02 44.25
C ALA A 92 3.48 -25.36 44.18
N PRO A 93 4.79 -25.35 44.48
CA PRO A 93 5.65 -26.52 44.35
C PRO A 93 5.16 -27.68 45.25
N GLY A 94 5.07 -28.88 44.67
CA GLY A 94 4.75 -30.10 45.41
C GLY A 94 3.29 -30.26 45.82
N LYS A 95 2.37 -29.41 45.34
CA LYS A 95 0.93 -29.51 45.61
C LYS A 95 0.22 -30.27 44.50
N GLU A 96 -0.59 -31.26 44.89
CA GLU A 96 -1.54 -31.89 43.98
C GLU A 96 -2.76 -30.99 43.82
N LEU A 97 -2.84 -30.37 42.65
CA LEU A 97 -3.97 -29.54 42.24
C LEU A 97 -4.78 -30.36 41.24
N GLY A 98 -6.12 -30.32 41.34
CA GLY A 98 -7.03 -30.97 40.38
C GLY A 98 -6.94 -30.34 39.00
N ARG A 99 -5.89 -30.68 38.24
CA ARG A 99 -5.54 -30.10 36.95
C ARG A 99 -6.11 -30.94 35.80
N LYS A 100 -6.71 -30.28 34.81
CA LYS A 100 -7.02 -30.87 33.50
C LYS A 100 -5.74 -31.27 32.75
N ASP A 101 -5.85 -32.30 31.91
CA ASP A 101 -4.78 -32.70 31.00
C ASP A 101 -4.50 -31.62 29.96
N VAL A 102 -3.22 -31.37 29.68
CA VAL A 102 -2.76 -30.39 28.70
C VAL A 102 -2.14 -31.12 27.50
N LYS A 103 -2.66 -30.86 26.31
CA LYS A 103 -2.29 -31.58 25.07
C LYS A 103 -1.91 -30.59 23.97
N PRO A 104 -0.94 -30.92 23.10
CA PRO A 104 -0.72 -30.14 21.90
C PRO A 104 -1.92 -30.31 20.95
N PHE A 105 -2.36 -29.23 20.31
CA PHE A 105 -3.42 -29.33 19.30
C PHE A 105 -2.92 -30.05 18.05
N SER A 106 -3.59 -31.15 17.69
CA SER A 106 -3.24 -32.01 16.55
C SER A 106 -3.96 -31.65 15.25
N GLY A 107 -4.98 -30.79 15.29
CA GLY A 107 -5.85 -30.52 14.13
C GLY A 107 -7.10 -31.40 14.07
N LEU A 108 -7.49 -32.02 15.18
CA LEU A 108 -8.71 -32.80 15.33
C LEU A 108 -9.63 -32.13 16.38
N PRO A 109 -10.95 -32.44 16.38
CA PRO A 109 -11.87 -32.03 17.43
C PRO A 109 -11.35 -32.35 18.84
N LEU A 110 -11.66 -31.48 19.81
CA LEU A 110 -11.14 -31.55 21.16
C LEU A 110 -11.89 -32.59 22.01
N ASP A 111 -11.14 -33.51 22.62
CA ASP A 111 -11.59 -34.25 23.80
C ASP A 111 -11.48 -33.38 25.08
N LYS A 112 -11.91 -33.91 26.23
CA LYS A 112 -11.70 -33.24 27.53
C LYS A 112 -10.21 -32.93 27.75
N GLY A 113 -9.91 -31.68 28.08
CA GLY A 113 -8.55 -31.18 28.31
C GLY A 113 -8.34 -29.73 27.83
N ILE A 114 -7.09 -29.30 27.92
CA ILE A 114 -6.61 -27.99 27.47
C ILE A 114 -5.70 -28.18 26.26
N TYR A 115 -5.97 -27.46 25.18
CA TYR A 115 -5.21 -27.53 23.94
C TYR A 115 -4.58 -26.18 23.62
N VAL A 116 -3.28 -26.18 23.30
CA VAL A 116 -2.57 -24.93 22.96
C VAL A 116 -2.13 -24.95 21.50
N THR A 117 -2.51 -23.91 20.75
CA THR A 117 -2.30 -23.80 19.30
C THR A 117 -1.93 -22.38 18.86
N THR A 118 -1.68 -22.21 17.55
CA THR A 118 -1.52 -20.91 16.90
C THR A 118 -2.67 -20.61 15.94
N PHE A 119 -2.88 -19.34 15.64
CA PHE A 119 -3.82 -18.91 14.60
C PHE A 119 -3.55 -19.55 13.25
N GLN A 120 -2.29 -19.56 12.83
CA GLN A 120 -1.87 -20.15 11.55
C GLN A 120 -2.25 -21.64 11.45
N LYS A 121 -2.14 -22.40 12.56
CA LYS A 121 -2.52 -23.82 12.55
C LYS A 121 -4.02 -24.01 12.37
N LEU A 122 -4.85 -23.14 12.98
CA LEU A 122 -6.31 -23.19 12.82
C LEU A 122 -6.73 -22.79 11.39
N SER A 123 -6.13 -21.75 10.82
CA SER A 123 -6.41 -21.35 9.42
C SER A 123 -5.93 -22.34 8.37
N SER A 124 -4.95 -23.19 8.71
CA SER A 124 -4.47 -24.24 7.79
C SER A 124 -5.40 -25.47 7.70
N LEU A 125 -6.44 -25.54 8.53
CA LEU A 125 -7.40 -26.64 8.52
C LEU A 125 -8.36 -26.50 7.33
N THR A 126 -8.84 -27.63 6.82
CA THR A 126 -9.94 -27.63 5.85
C THR A 126 -11.23 -27.12 6.52
N PRO A 127 -12.18 -26.52 5.76
CA PRO A 127 -13.42 -25.99 6.33
C PRO A 127 -14.17 -27.00 7.21
N ASP A 128 -14.31 -28.25 6.77
CA ASP A 128 -15.03 -29.30 7.51
C ASP A 128 -14.38 -29.62 8.86
N ILE A 129 -13.05 -29.72 8.90
CA ILE A 129 -12.30 -29.99 10.13
C ILE A 129 -12.37 -28.77 11.06
N LEU A 130 -12.27 -27.56 10.50
CA LEU A 130 -12.36 -26.34 11.28
C LEU A 130 -13.72 -26.21 11.98
N GLU A 131 -14.82 -26.49 11.28
CA GLU A 131 -16.17 -26.48 11.88
C GLU A 131 -16.32 -27.56 12.96
N ALA A 132 -15.85 -28.80 12.71
CA ALA A 132 -15.86 -29.86 13.72
C ALA A 132 -15.02 -29.50 14.96
N VAL A 133 -13.89 -28.81 14.77
CA VAL A 133 -13.09 -28.26 15.87
C VAL A 133 -13.88 -27.20 16.62
N LYS A 134 -14.52 -26.25 15.92
CA LYS A 134 -15.30 -25.17 16.55
C LYS A 134 -16.42 -25.71 17.44
N GLU A 135 -17.18 -26.69 16.97
CA GLU A 135 -18.26 -27.36 17.73
C GLU A 135 -17.75 -28.10 18.97
N SER A 136 -16.47 -28.49 18.96
CA SER A 136 -15.84 -29.18 20.08
C SER A 136 -15.28 -28.26 21.17
N VAL A 137 -15.27 -26.93 20.98
CA VAL A 137 -14.70 -25.98 21.96
C VAL A 137 -15.78 -25.48 22.92
N ASP A 138 -15.53 -25.60 24.22
CA ASP A 138 -16.38 -24.99 25.26
C ASP A 138 -15.89 -23.59 25.68
N LEU A 139 -14.57 -23.40 25.64
CA LEU A 139 -13.89 -22.16 26.03
C LEU A 139 -12.71 -21.88 25.11
N LEU A 140 -12.73 -20.70 24.49
CA LEU A 140 -11.62 -20.13 23.74
C LEU A 140 -10.92 -19.04 24.57
N ILE A 141 -9.62 -19.22 24.81
CA ILE A 141 -8.75 -18.20 25.42
C ILE A 141 -7.73 -17.75 24.39
N VAL A 142 -7.63 -16.44 24.18
CA VAL A 142 -6.70 -15.85 23.22
C VAL A 142 -5.64 -15.04 23.96
N ASP A 143 -4.38 -15.43 23.80
CA ASP A 143 -3.23 -14.65 24.26
C ASP A 143 -2.76 -13.68 23.16
N GLU A 144 -2.38 -12.47 23.59
CA GLU A 144 -2.01 -11.36 22.72
C GLU A 144 -2.99 -11.21 21.55
N GLY A 145 -4.30 -11.18 21.86
CA GLY A 145 -5.39 -11.08 20.87
C GLY A 145 -5.38 -9.83 19.98
N HIS A 146 -4.34 -9.01 20.12
CA HIS A 146 -3.98 -7.88 19.30
C HIS A 146 -3.04 -8.24 18.12
N SER A 147 -2.52 -9.46 18.01
CA SER A 147 -1.47 -9.77 17.01
C SER A 147 -2.08 -10.11 15.63
N GLU A 148 -1.62 -9.39 14.60
CA GLU A 148 -2.10 -9.38 13.22
C GLU A 148 -1.97 -10.75 12.51
N PRO A 149 -3.03 -11.35 11.93
CA PRO A 149 -4.09 -10.67 11.21
C PRO A 149 -5.47 -10.93 11.83
N SER A 150 -6.12 -9.86 12.28
CA SER A 150 -7.56 -9.76 12.60
C SER A 150 -8.50 -10.56 11.64
N PRO A 151 -8.22 -10.68 10.32
CA PRO A 151 -8.97 -11.58 9.42
C PRO A 151 -9.04 -13.06 9.84
N VAL A 152 -7.95 -13.63 10.36
CA VAL A 152 -7.86 -15.05 10.72
C VAL A 152 -8.67 -15.36 11.97
N TRP A 153 -8.61 -14.48 12.98
CA TRP A 153 -9.41 -14.65 14.19
C TRP A 153 -10.90 -14.56 13.88
N SER A 154 -11.32 -13.63 13.02
CA SER A 154 -12.72 -13.50 12.59
C SER A 154 -13.24 -14.77 11.91
N GLN A 155 -12.40 -15.49 11.14
CA GLN A 155 -12.77 -16.79 10.54
C GLN A 155 -12.90 -17.92 11.58
N VAL A 156 -12.04 -17.92 12.61
CA VAL A 156 -12.01 -18.95 13.66
C VAL A 156 -13.06 -18.70 14.75
N ALA A 157 -13.31 -17.45 15.11
CA ALA A 157 -14.20 -17.06 16.20
C ALA A 157 -15.66 -16.88 15.76
N ARG A 158 -15.92 -16.63 14.47
CA ARG A 158 -17.28 -16.59 13.90
C ARG A 158 -17.77 -18.04 13.69
N GLY A 159 -18.99 -18.32 14.13
CA GLY A 159 -19.57 -19.67 14.18
C GLY A 159 -19.15 -20.49 15.42
N LEU A 160 -18.19 -20.01 16.21
CA LEU A 160 -17.79 -20.65 17.46
C LEU A 160 -18.78 -20.30 18.58
N ASP A 161 -19.65 -21.26 18.94
CA ASP A 161 -20.60 -21.19 20.05
C ASP A 161 -19.93 -21.56 21.39
N ALA A 162 -18.82 -20.88 21.70
CA ALA A 162 -18.06 -21.09 22.93
C ALA A 162 -17.88 -19.79 23.70
N LYS A 163 -17.61 -19.89 25.00
CA LYS A 163 -17.20 -18.72 25.81
C LYS A 163 -15.84 -18.21 25.33
N LYS A 164 -15.69 -16.89 25.21
CA LYS A 164 -14.48 -16.25 24.65
C LYS A 164 -13.83 -15.33 25.67
N ILE A 165 -12.55 -15.55 25.94
CA ILE A 165 -11.73 -14.68 26.79
C ILE A 165 -10.54 -14.19 25.97
N VAL A 166 -10.39 -12.88 25.87
CA VAL A 166 -9.28 -12.23 25.17
C VAL A 166 -8.34 -11.60 26.20
N VAL A 167 -7.07 -11.98 26.17
CA VAL A 167 -6.04 -11.47 27.06
C VAL A 167 -5.05 -10.63 26.24
N THR A 168 -4.79 -9.39 26.67
CA THR A 168 -3.92 -8.45 25.92
C THR A 168 -3.22 -7.47 26.85
N ALA A 169 -2.10 -6.90 26.40
CA ALA A 169 -1.46 -5.75 27.06
C ALA A 169 -1.90 -4.38 26.52
N THR A 170 -2.51 -4.34 25.34
CA THR A 170 -2.84 -3.09 24.65
C THR A 170 -4.32 -3.10 24.25
N PRO A 171 -5.23 -2.60 25.12
CA PRO A 171 -6.67 -2.67 24.90
C PRO A 171 -7.22 -1.55 23.99
N TYR A 172 -6.39 -0.59 23.57
CA TYR A 172 -6.79 0.66 22.93
C TYR A 172 -6.77 0.61 21.38
N ARG A 173 -7.29 -0.46 20.77
CA ARG A 173 -7.18 -0.68 19.32
C ARG A 173 -8.54 -0.75 18.62
N ASN A 174 -8.53 -0.38 17.35
CA ASN A 174 -9.71 -0.43 16.51
C ASN A 174 -10.16 -1.85 16.16
N ASP A 175 -9.26 -2.84 16.13
CA ASP A 175 -9.64 -4.23 15.92
C ASP A 175 -10.35 -4.83 17.14
N LEU A 176 -10.13 -4.30 18.35
CA LEU A 176 -10.88 -4.69 19.54
C LEU A 176 -12.38 -4.37 19.42
N PHE A 177 -12.77 -3.49 18.50
CA PHE A 177 -14.16 -3.25 18.12
C PHE A 177 -14.84 -4.48 17.51
N ALA A 178 -14.08 -5.39 16.91
CA ALA A 178 -14.61 -6.61 16.29
C ALA A 178 -14.90 -7.75 17.28
N PHE A 179 -14.56 -7.59 18.58
CA PHE A 179 -14.61 -8.68 19.56
C PHE A 179 -15.92 -8.77 20.36
N ASP A 180 -16.90 -7.89 20.08
CA ASP A 180 -18.19 -7.79 20.80
C ASP A 180 -17.97 -7.94 22.32
N ILE A 181 -17.10 -7.07 22.85
CA ILE A 181 -16.63 -7.15 24.23
C ILE A 181 -17.79 -6.79 25.15
N ASP A 182 -18.07 -7.62 26.16
CA ASP A 182 -18.99 -7.26 27.24
C ASP A 182 -18.27 -6.33 28.24
N PRO A 183 -18.64 -5.03 28.31
CA PRO A 183 -18.00 -4.10 29.24
C PRO A 183 -18.23 -4.48 30.71
N ALA A 184 -19.35 -5.15 31.03
CA ALA A 184 -19.70 -5.54 32.40
C ALA A 184 -18.90 -6.74 32.91
N SER A 185 -18.35 -7.55 32.00
CA SER A 185 -17.57 -8.75 32.32
C SER A 185 -16.11 -8.63 31.91
N SER A 186 -15.60 -7.42 31.73
CA SER A 186 -14.22 -7.15 31.31
C SER A 186 -13.44 -6.43 32.39
N HIS A 187 -12.12 -6.65 32.42
CA HIS A 187 -11.22 -6.07 33.42
C HIS A 187 -9.99 -5.47 32.76
N VAL A 188 -9.60 -4.28 33.22
CA VAL A 188 -8.35 -3.63 32.86
C VAL A 188 -7.56 -3.42 34.14
N TYR A 189 -6.42 -4.09 34.22
CA TYR A 189 -5.37 -3.81 35.18
C TYR A 189 -4.36 -2.88 34.50
N THR A 190 -4.14 -1.69 35.04
CA THR A 190 -3.32 -0.66 34.39
C THR A 190 -1.84 -0.78 34.79
N PHE A 191 -0.94 -0.16 34.02
CA PHE A 191 0.48 -0.09 34.37
C PHE A 191 0.71 0.73 35.63
N ASP A 192 -0.01 1.84 35.81
CA ASP A 192 0.02 2.65 37.03
C ASP A 192 -0.39 1.83 38.27
N GLU A 193 -1.46 1.02 38.17
CA GLU A 193 -1.86 0.09 39.23
C GLU A 193 -0.76 -0.96 39.52
N ALA A 194 -0.16 -1.53 38.48
CA ALA A 194 0.91 -2.51 38.61
C ALA A 194 2.18 -1.93 39.28
N VAL A 195 2.52 -0.67 39.00
CA VAL A 195 3.63 0.02 39.66
C VAL A 195 3.29 0.31 41.13
N LYS A 196 2.09 0.82 41.42
CA LYS A 196 1.66 1.14 42.80
C LYS A 196 1.61 -0.08 43.71
N GLN A 197 1.23 -1.23 43.16
CA GLN A 197 1.21 -2.51 43.89
C GLN A 197 2.60 -3.17 43.97
N GLY A 198 3.61 -2.62 43.28
CA GLY A 198 4.97 -3.15 43.27
C GLY A 198 5.15 -4.42 42.42
N ASP A 199 4.23 -4.69 41.49
CA ASP A 199 4.31 -5.78 40.52
C ASP A 199 5.26 -5.44 39.36
N LEU A 200 5.34 -4.17 38.99
CA LEU A 200 6.21 -3.61 37.96
C LEU A 200 7.01 -2.40 38.48
N VAL A 201 8.04 -2.01 37.74
CA VAL A 201 8.91 -0.86 38.04
C VAL A 201 8.83 0.15 36.90
N SER A 202 8.62 1.42 37.22
CA SER A 202 8.64 2.49 36.22
C SER A 202 10.03 2.65 35.57
N PRO A 203 10.12 2.74 34.24
CA PRO A 203 11.37 2.97 33.54
C PRO A 203 11.79 4.44 33.65
N ARG A 204 13.11 4.68 33.68
CA ARG A 204 13.72 5.99 33.51
C ARG A 204 14.12 6.17 32.05
N PHE A 205 13.58 7.19 31.40
CA PHE A 205 13.94 7.53 30.03
C PHE A 205 15.16 8.45 30.03
N GLU A 206 16.16 8.07 29.25
CA GLU A 206 17.42 8.80 29.03
C GLU A 206 17.63 8.95 27.53
N GLN A 207 18.23 10.06 27.12
CA GLN A 207 18.62 10.29 25.74
C GLN A 207 20.14 10.22 25.67
N ASP A 208 20.65 9.46 24.70
CA ASP A 208 22.09 9.33 24.51
C ASP A 208 22.42 9.10 23.03
N ASP A 209 23.60 9.53 22.59
CA ASP A 209 24.05 9.27 21.23
C ASP A 209 24.71 7.89 21.09
N ARG A 210 24.89 7.44 19.84
CA ARG A 210 25.45 6.11 19.56
C ARG A 210 26.87 5.95 20.13
N ASP A 211 27.65 7.01 20.18
CA ASP A 211 29.07 6.96 20.55
C ASP A 211 29.25 6.88 22.07
N HIS A 212 28.31 7.42 22.84
CA HIS A 212 28.29 7.39 24.30
C HIS A 212 27.59 6.17 24.90
N LEU A 213 26.82 5.39 24.12
CA LEU A 213 26.11 4.20 24.61
C LEU A 213 27.01 3.19 25.33
N VAL A 214 28.22 2.96 24.84
CA VAL A 214 29.15 2.01 25.46
C VAL A 214 29.53 2.47 26.86
N THR A 215 29.94 3.74 27.00
CA THR A 215 30.28 4.36 28.28
C THR A 215 29.10 4.29 29.23
N ARG A 216 27.90 4.66 28.77
CA ARG A 216 26.69 4.66 29.58
C ARG A 216 26.28 3.26 30.05
N LEU A 217 26.35 2.25 29.18
CA LEU A 217 26.09 0.87 29.56
C LEU A 217 27.13 0.34 30.55
N GLN A 218 28.38 0.76 30.42
CA GLN A 218 29.44 0.36 31.34
C GLN A 218 29.18 0.91 32.76
N GLU A 219 28.85 2.19 32.89
CA GLU A 219 28.44 2.78 34.17
C GLU A 219 27.25 2.04 34.82
N LEU A 220 26.25 1.69 33.99
CA LEU A 220 25.07 0.96 34.45
C LEU A 220 25.41 -0.46 34.90
N PHE A 221 26.30 -1.16 34.20
CA PHE A 221 26.73 -2.51 34.59
C PHE A 221 27.69 -2.49 35.79
N ASP A 222 28.52 -1.47 35.94
CA ASP A 222 29.37 -1.31 37.13
C ASP A 222 28.52 -1.06 38.38
N THR A 223 27.45 -0.26 38.24
CA THR A 223 26.49 0.00 39.33
C THR A 223 25.56 -1.19 39.57
N TYR A 224 25.15 -1.89 38.50
CA TYR A 224 24.19 -2.99 38.53
C TYR A 224 24.70 -4.21 37.73
N PRO A 225 25.65 -5.00 38.28
CA PRO A 225 26.33 -6.08 37.53
C PRO A 225 25.43 -7.21 37.04
N GLU A 226 24.27 -7.41 37.68
CA GLU A 226 23.29 -8.43 37.28
C GLU A 226 22.31 -7.96 36.19
N ALA A 227 22.38 -6.69 35.79
CA ALA A 227 21.53 -6.15 34.75
C ALA A 227 21.94 -6.68 33.37
N LYS A 228 20.93 -6.87 32.51
CA LYS A 228 21.10 -7.14 31.09
C LYS A 228 20.50 -6.00 30.28
N CYS A 229 21.07 -5.77 29.10
CA CYS A 229 20.62 -4.79 28.13
C CYS A 229 19.98 -5.49 26.92
N ILE A 230 18.81 -4.99 26.50
CA ILE A 230 18.18 -5.32 25.22
C ILE A 230 18.39 -4.14 24.28
N VAL A 231 18.91 -4.39 23.09
CA VAL A 231 19.07 -3.39 22.03
C VAL A 231 18.11 -3.73 20.90
N LYS A 232 17.20 -2.80 20.60
CA LYS A 232 16.20 -2.97 19.54
C LYS A 232 16.56 -2.12 18.33
N CYS A 233 16.78 -2.80 17.21
CA CYS A 233 17.20 -2.22 15.93
C CYS A 233 16.05 -2.21 14.91
N ARG A 234 16.08 -1.26 13.95
CA ARG A 234 15.06 -1.16 12.90
C ARG A 234 15.34 -2.11 11.73
N LYS A 235 16.61 -2.25 11.35
CA LYS A 235 17.04 -3.06 10.20
C LYS A 235 18.14 -4.03 10.60
N PHE A 236 18.30 -5.09 9.80
CA PHE A 236 19.39 -6.05 9.98
C PHE A 236 20.79 -5.39 9.91
N THR A 237 20.98 -4.41 9.03
CA THR A 237 22.23 -3.64 8.93
C THR A 237 22.58 -2.93 10.25
N ASP A 238 21.56 -2.46 10.98
CA ASP A 238 21.77 -1.81 12.28
C ASP A 238 22.17 -2.84 13.33
N ILE A 239 21.61 -4.07 13.29
CA ILE A 239 22.02 -5.15 14.20
C ILE A 239 23.52 -5.41 14.07
N GLU A 240 24.04 -5.52 12.85
CA GLU A 240 25.47 -5.74 12.63
C GLU A 240 26.30 -4.54 13.13
N ALA A 241 25.88 -3.33 12.78
CA ALA A 241 26.57 -2.10 13.18
C ALA A 241 26.63 -1.90 14.70
N TYR A 242 25.57 -2.24 15.44
CA TYR A 242 25.56 -2.18 16.91
C TYR A 242 26.24 -3.40 17.54
N TYR A 243 26.19 -4.57 16.90
CA TYR A 243 26.94 -5.74 17.36
C TYR A 243 28.44 -5.45 17.36
N ASP A 244 28.96 -4.85 16.28
CA ASP A 244 30.39 -4.51 16.18
C ASP A 244 30.83 -3.49 17.25
N VAL A 245 29.94 -2.56 17.61
CA VAL A 245 30.18 -1.58 18.69
C VAL A 245 30.20 -2.26 20.07
N PHE A 246 29.24 -3.13 20.37
CA PHE A 246 29.12 -3.70 21.72
C PHE A 246 29.99 -4.94 21.96
N ALA A 247 30.28 -5.73 20.93
CA ALA A 247 31.03 -6.99 21.08
C ALA A 247 32.48 -6.78 21.56
N GLY A 248 33.07 -5.60 21.33
CA GLY A 248 34.39 -5.24 21.85
C GLY A 248 34.43 -4.95 23.36
N HIS A 249 33.27 -4.70 23.98
CA HIS A 249 33.18 -4.23 25.37
C HIS A 249 32.35 -5.14 26.27
N PHE A 250 31.34 -5.83 25.72
CA PHE A 250 30.39 -6.65 26.46
C PHE A 250 30.18 -8.00 25.79
N LYS A 251 29.82 -9.01 26.59
CA LYS A 251 29.37 -10.29 26.03
C LYS A 251 28.04 -10.09 25.32
N THR A 252 28.08 -10.04 23.98
CA THR A 252 26.97 -9.56 23.13
C THR A 252 26.39 -10.66 22.25
N LEU A 253 25.06 -10.80 22.25
CA LEU A 253 24.31 -11.75 21.42
C LEU A 253 23.44 -10.99 20.41
N ALA A 254 23.62 -11.24 19.11
CA ALA A 254 22.73 -10.75 18.05
C ALA A 254 21.79 -11.86 17.55
N ILE A 255 20.50 -11.56 17.42
CA ILE A 255 19.47 -12.54 17.03
C ILE A 255 18.67 -12.02 15.83
N HIS A 256 18.77 -12.71 14.69
CA HIS A 256 18.07 -12.37 13.46
C HIS A 256 17.97 -13.55 12.48
N GLU A 257 16.91 -13.61 11.67
CA GLU A 257 16.73 -14.72 10.70
C GLU A 257 17.80 -14.74 9.61
N ALA A 258 18.34 -13.59 9.26
CA ALA A 258 19.41 -13.46 8.26
C ALA A 258 20.74 -14.10 8.70
N PHE A 259 20.92 -14.47 9.97
CA PHE A 259 22.07 -15.26 10.43
C PHE A 259 21.95 -16.76 10.09
N LYS A 260 21.10 -17.15 9.12
CA LYS A 260 20.97 -18.54 8.70
C LYS A 260 22.28 -19.03 8.06
N GLY A 261 22.84 -20.10 8.62
CA GLY A 261 24.14 -20.64 8.19
C GLY A 261 25.34 -20.05 8.92
N GLU A 262 25.14 -19.03 9.76
CA GLU A 262 26.15 -18.52 10.68
C GLU A 262 26.52 -19.58 11.73
N ARG A 263 27.82 -19.75 11.99
CA ARG A 263 28.34 -20.75 12.94
C ARG A 263 28.75 -20.14 14.27
N SER A 264 28.75 -18.81 14.38
CA SER A 264 29.08 -18.12 15.63
C SER A 264 28.06 -18.40 16.74
N GLU A 265 28.53 -18.55 17.98
CA GLU A 265 27.64 -18.65 19.14
C GLU A 265 26.96 -17.32 19.51
N SER A 266 27.56 -16.18 19.10
CA SER A 266 27.11 -14.82 19.40
C SER A 266 26.17 -14.22 18.34
N LYS A 267 25.99 -14.89 17.20
CA LYS A 267 25.06 -14.48 16.12
C LYS A 267 24.13 -15.66 15.82
N ARG A 268 22.84 -15.56 16.18
CA ARG A 268 21.90 -16.70 16.13
C ARG A 268 20.61 -16.39 15.39
N VAL A 269 20.00 -17.43 14.83
CA VAL A 269 18.67 -17.35 14.18
C VAL A 269 17.52 -17.37 15.21
N SER A 270 17.67 -18.17 16.26
CA SER A 270 16.65 -18.41 17.28
C SER A 270 17.09 -17.94 18.67
N VAL A 271 16.11 -17.58 19.51
CA VAL A 271 16.34 -17.17 20.89
C VAL A 271 16.76 -18.40 21.73
N PRO A 272 17.89 -18.34 22.47
CA PRO A 272 18.28 -19.43 23.35
C PRO A 272 17.26 -19.70 24.46
N ALA A 273 16.92 -20.95 24.72
CA ALA A 273 15.90 -21.34 25.71
C ALA A 273 16.19 -20.83 27.14
N ASN A 274 17.47 -20.72 27.53
CA ASN A 274 17.89 -20.25 28.85
C ASN A 274 18.53 -18.86 28.82
N LEU A 275 18.07 -17.96 27.94
CA LEU A 275 18.67 -16.63 27.77
C LEU A 275 18.76 -15.83 29.08
N GLY A 276 17.77 -15.96 29.98
CA GLY A 276 17.82 -15.30 31.30
C GLY A 276 18.92 -15.82 32.24
N LYS A 277 19.33 -17.08 32.13
CA LYS A 277 20.41 -17.70 32.93
C LYS A 277 21.79 -17.66 32.23
N SER A 278 21.84 -17.18 30.99
CA SER A 278 23.09 -17.02 30.26
C SER A 278 23.94 -15.90 30.86
N ASP A 279 25.19 -15.83 30.45
CA ASP A 279 26.12 -14.75 30.78
C ASP A 279 26.16 -13.63 29.72
N TRP A 280 25.25 -13.63 28.74
CA TRP A 280 25.11 -12.52 27.77
C TRP A 280 24.67 -11.23 28.47
N ASN A 281 25.44 -10.15 28.35
CA ASN A 281 25.12 -8.85 28.93
C ASN A 281 24.23 -8.03 28.00
N VAL A 282 24.54 -8.01 26.71
CA VAL A 282 23.86 -7.20 25.68
C VAL A 282 23.20 -8.13 24.66
N ILE A 283 21.93 -7.93 24.37
CA ILE A 283 21.16 -8.77 23.45
C ILE A 283 20.50 -7.89 22.39
N ILE A 284 20.92 -8.05 21.14
CA ILE A 284 20.51 -7.23 20.01
C ILE A 284 19.51 -7.98 19.14
N HIS A 285 18.39 -7.36 18.82
CA HIS A 285 17.39 -7.94 17.92
C HIS A 285 16.65 -6.87 17.11
N GLN A 286 15.97 -7.32 16.05
CA GLN A 286 14.93 -6.54 15.38
C GLN A 286 13.56 -6.87 15.99
N HIS A 287 13.08 -8.10 15.80
CA HIS A 287 11.74 -8.54 16.24
C HIS A 287 11.71 -9.78 17.13
N LYS A 288 12.88 -10.36 17.46
CA LYS A 288 12.96 -11.68 18.10
C LYS A 288 12.62 -11.68 19.60
N LEU A 289 12.77 -10.56 20.29
CA LEU A 289 12.42 -10.43 21.72
C LEU A 289 11.15 -9.59 21.97
N ASP A 290 10.42 -9.23 20.91
CA ASP A 290 9.17 -8.47 21.04
C ASP A 290 8.12 -9.24 21.85
N GLU A 291 8.14 -10.58 21.75
CA GLU A 291 7.16 -11.50 22.31
C GLU A 291 7.83 -12.77 22.88
N GLY A 292 7.17 -13.45 23.82
CA GLY A 292 7.55 -14.81 24.23
C GLY A 292 8.89 -14.97 24.99
N VAL A 293 9.45 -13.88 25.52
CA VAL A 293 10.72 -13.93 26.26
C VAL A 293 10.58 -13.34 27.66
N ASP A 294 11.01 -14.12 28.66
CA ASP A 294 11.03 -13.75 30.07
C ASP A 294 12.47 -13.65 30.60
N ILE A 295 12.96 -12.42 30.76
CA ILE A 295 14.29 -12.11 31.28
C ILE A 295 14.11 -11.01 32.35
N PRO A 296 13.87 -11.38 33.62
CA PRO A 296 13.73 -10.40 34.71
C PRO A 296 14.97 -9.52 34.89
N GLN A 297 16.15 -10.05 34.57
CA GLN A 297 17.43 -9.32 34.61
C GLN A 297 17.53 -8.22 33.56
N ALA A 298 16.68 -8.22 32.52
CA ALA A 298 16.69 -7.16 31.53
C ALA A 298 16.18 -5.89 32.20
N ARG A 299 17.10 -4.95 32.44
CA ARG A 299 16.81 -3.67 33.12
C ARG A 299 17.03 -2.47 32.20
N VAL A 300 17.78 -2.65 31.11
CA VAL A 300 18.11 -1.58 30.18
C VAL A 300 17.57 -1.93 28.80
N LEU A 301 16.85 -1.00 28.18
CA LEU A 301 16.39 -1.08 26.79
C LEU A 301 17.03 0.07 26.00
N VAL A 302 17.75 -0.25 24.93
CA VAL A 302 18.26 0.74 23.97
C VAL A 302 17.37 0.72 22.74
N LEU A 303 16.75 1.86 22.42
CA LEU A 303 15.95 2.07 21.21
C LEU A 303 16.78 2.87 20.20
N THR A 304 17.22 2.19 19.14
CA THR A 304 18.12 2.81 18.14
C THR A 304 17.38 3.67 17.11
N TYR A 305 16.06 3.75 17.20
CA TYR A 305 15.18 4.46 16.26
C TYR A 305 13.90 4.92 16.96
N THR A 306 13.20 5.87 16.34
CA THR A 306 11.83 6.22 16.72
C THR A 306 10.87 5.11 16.30
N VAL A 307 10.24 4.44 17.27
CA VAL A 307 9.34 3.32 16.99
C VAL A 307 8.09 3.77 16.25
N GLY A 308 7.54 2.90 15.40
CA GLY A 308 6.45 3.27 14.50
C GLY A 308 5.09 3.36 15.19
N SER A 309 4.93 2.79 16.40
CA SER A 309 3.66 2.77 17.12
C SER A 309 3.83 2.68 18.64
N GLY A 310 2.85 3.23 19.37
CA GLY A 310 2.77 3.11 20.83
C GLY A 310 2.71 1.68 21.33
N ARG A 311 2.10 0.77 20.57
CA ARG A 311 2.09 -0.66 20.89
C ARG A 311 3.49 -1.24 20.93
N GLU A 312 4.26 -1.01 19.88
CA GLU A 312 5.63 -1.50 19.77
C GLU A 312 6.48 -0.99 20.95
N LEU A 313 6.30 0.29 21.32
CA LEU A 313 6.95 0.89 22.47
C LEU A 313 6.58 0.20 23.77
N VAL A 314 5.28 0.07 24.07
CA VAL A 314 4.77 -0.51 25.32
C VAL A 314 5.21 -1.96 25.47
N GLN A 315 5.25 -2.73 24.38
CA GLN A 315 5.75 -4.11 24.39
C GLN A 315 7.26 -4.18 24.66
N ALA A 316 8.05 -3.33 24.01
CA ALA A 316 9.49 -3.28 24.20
C ALA A 316 9.87 -2.85 25.62
N VAL A 317 9.28 -1.75 26.11
CA VAL A 317 9.45 -1.27 27.50
C VAL A 317 8.97 -2.32 28.49
N GLY A 318 7.88 -3.02 28.16
CA GLY A 318 7.36 -4.17 28.89
C GLY A 318 8.38 -5.28 29.19
N ARG A 319 9.45 -5.40 28.39
CA ARG A 319 10.52 -6.38 28.61
C ARG A 319 11.47 -6.00 29.75
N VAL A 320 11.58 -4.71 30.06
CA VAL A 320 12.56 -4.17 31.02
C VAL A 320 11.93 -3.58 32.28
N VAL A 321 10.61 -3.65 32.47
CA VAL A 321 9.91 -3.09 33.66
C VAL A 321 9.56 -4.15 34.72
N ARG A 322 9.94 -5.41 34.51
CA ARG A 322 9.71 -6.51 35.46
C ARG A 322 10.52 -6.29 36.76
N LYS A 323 9.96 -6.66 37.90
CA LYS A 323 10.69 -6.64 39.17
C LYS A 323 11.82 -7.67 39.18
N PHE A 324 13.03 -7.22 39.50
CA PHE A 324 14.18 -8.10 39.73
C PHE A 324 15.12 -7.48 40.76
N LYS A 325 15.24 -8.12 41.93
CA LYS A 325 16.15 -7.73 43.04
C LYS A 325 16.15 -6.23 43.42
N GLY A 326 15.05 -5.52 43.18
CA GLY A 326 14.96 -4.08 43.45
C GLY A 326 15.73 -3.18 42.47
N LEU A 327 16.28 -3.72 41.38
CA LEU A 327 17.01 -2.93 40.38
C LEU A 327 16.09 -1.92 39.66
N PRO A 328 16.57 -0.70 39.35
CA PRO A 328 15.83 0.25 38.50
C PRO A 328 15.74 -0.24 37.05
N SER A 329 14.87 0.40 36.27
CA SER A 329 14.67 0.15 34.83
C SER A 329 15.05 1.39 34.04
N PHE A 330 15.70 1.22 32.89
CA PHE A 330 16.19 2.29 32.03
C PHE A 330 15.76 2.05 30.57
N VAL A 331 15.40 3.13 29.89
CA VAL A 331 15.14 3.16 28.45
C VAL A 331 15.99 4.28 27.86
N ILE A 332 16.95 3.93 27.00
CA ILE A 332 17.86 4.86 26.35
C ILE A 332 17.42 5.02 24.88
N GLU A 333 17.11 6.24 24.46
CA GLU A 333 16.69 6.55 23.08
C GLU A 333 17.80 7.28 22.30
N CYS A 334 18.11 6.79 21.10
CA CYS A 334 19.21 7.33 20.28
C CYS A 334 18.79 8.44 19.31
N GLN A 335 17.49 8.63 19.04
CA GLN A 335 16.99 9.55 18.02
C GLN A 335 15.93 10.51 18.58
N GLY A 336 16.40 11.51 19.34
CA GLY A 336 15.54 12.53 19.93
C GLY A 336 14.63 12.00 21.05
N ALA A 337 13.59 12.76 21.38
CA ALA A 337 12.70 12.48 22.52
C ALA A 337 11.34 11.86 22.12
N ALA A 338 11.19 11.41 20.87
CA ALA A 338 9.90 10.98 20.34
C ALA A 338 9.34 9.72 21.05
N ASN A 339 10.21 8.78 21.42
CA ASN A 339 9.78 7.57 22.13
C ASN A 339 9.35 7.93 23.56
N ARG A 340 10.09 8.83 24.23
CA ARG A 340 9.69 9.34 25.55
C ARG A 340 8.33 10.03 25.52
N THR A 341 8.08 10.91 24.54
CA THR A 341 6.77 11.58 24.40
C THR A 341 5.65 10.55 24.21
N MET A 342 5.86 9.56 23.34
CA MET A 342 4.90 8.49 23.11
C MET A 342 4.63 7.66 24.38
N TRP A 343 5.65 7.40 25.21
CA TRP A 343 5.50 6.73 26.50
C TRP A 343 4.71 7.57 27.50
N LEU A 344 4.95 8.88 27.57
CA LEU A 344 4.19 9.78 28.44
C LEU A 344 2.70 9.82 28.06
N ASN A 345 2.39 9.86 26.77
CA ASN A 345 1.01 9.79 26.27
C ASN A 345 0.35 8.45 26.65
N TYR A 346 1.10 7.35 26.58
CA TYR A 346 0.62 6.05 27.09
C TYR A 346 0.32 6.10 28.59
N LEU A 347 1.20 6.67 29.42
CA LEU A 347 0.98 6.78 30.86
C LEU A 347 -0.23 7.66 31.20
N GLU A 348 -0.46 8.73 30.46
CA GLU A 348 -1.65 9.57 30.63
C GLU A 348 -2.93 8.78 30.34
N PHE A 349 -2.95 8.02 29.24
CA PHE A 349 -4.06 7.15 28.89
C PHE A 349 -4.25 6.00 29.92
N ASP A 350 -3.18 5.38 30.35
CA ASP A 350 -3.19 4.31 31.36
C ASP A 350 -3.72 4.81 32.72
N THR A 351 -3.31 6.01 33.12
CA THR A 351 -3.83 6.70 34.31
C THR A 351 -5.30 7.09 34.16
N TYR A 352 -5.72 7.51 32.95
CA TYR A 352 -7.12 7.75 32.64
C TYR A 352 -7.98 6.49 32.90
N LEU A 353 -7.48 5.31 32.53
CA LEU A 353 -8.16 4.02 32.76
C LEU A 353 -8.11 3.53 34.22
N ALA A 354 -7.33 4.15 35.11
CA ALA A 354 -7.31 3.81 36.53
C ALA A 354 -8.65 4.15 37.24
N SER A 355 -9.41 5.11 36.71
CA SER A 355 -10.74 5.43 37.24
C SER A 355 -11.80 4.41 36.77
N PRO A 356 -12.60 3.81 37.68
CA PRO A 356 -13.64 2.85 37.31
C PRO A 356 -14.67 3.40 36.30
N ALA A 357 -15.06 4.68 36.43
CA ALA A 357 -16.02 5.32 35.53
C ALA A 357 -15.44 5.50 34.12
N LYS A 358 -14.20 6.00 34.03
CA LYS A 358 -13.47 6.19 32.76
C LYS A 358 -13.17 4.86 32.07
N ARG A 359 -12.78 3.83 32.84
CA ARG A 359 -12.59 2.46 32.36
C ARG A 359 -13.86 1.87 31.77
N THR A 360 -14.99 2.06 32.46
CA THR A 360 -16.30 1.60 31.96
C THR A 360 -16.68 2.34 30.67
N ALA A 361 -16.47 3.65 30.61
CA ALA A 361 -16.71 4.46 29.41
C ALA A 361 -15.82 3.98 28.23
N PHE A 362 -14.55 3.71 28.50
CA PHE A 362 -13.62 3.15 27.52
C PHE A 362 -14.07 1.77 27.01
N LEU A 363 -14.39 0.83 27.90
CA LEU A 363 -14.87 -0.50 27.49
C LEU A 363 -16.18 -0.42 26.69
N ARG A 364 -17.07 0.52 27.01
CA ARG A 364 -18.28 0.78 26.21
C ARG A 364 -17.96 1.36 24.83
N SER A 365 -16.90 2.16 24.71
CA SER A 365 -16.46 2.67 23.41
C SER A 365 -15.93 1.57 22.50
N LEU A 366 -15.46 0.45 23.07
CA LEU A 366 -15.05 -0.75 22.32
C LEU A 366 -16.21 -1.52 21.68
N ASP A 367 -17.47 -1.15 21.94
CA ASP A 367 -18.64 -1.65 21.23
C ASP A 367 -19.14 -0.56 20.25
N THR A 368 -18.40 -0.34 19.17
CA THR A 368 -18.68 0.71 18.18
C THR A 368 -20.05 0.54 17.54
N ALA A 369 -20.41 -0.71 17.21
CA ALA A 369 -21.72 -1.05 16.67
C ALA A 369 -22.83 -0.75 17.69
N GLY A 370 -22.63 -1.06 18.98
CA GLY A 370 -23.56 -0.71 20.05
C GLY A 370 -23.64 0.80 20.30
N LEU A 371 -22.53 1.54 20.15
CA LEU A 371 -22.51 2.99 20.26
C LEU A 371 -23.27 3.64 19.10
N LEU A 372 -23.08 3.16 17.86
CA LEU A 372 -23.83 3.58 16.69
C LEU A 372 -25.32 3.29 16.84
N ARG A 373 -25.70 2.10 17.33
CA ARG A 373 -27.10 1.76 17.59
C ARG A 373 -27.72 2.72 18.60
N LYS A 374 -27.06 2.97 19.75
CA LYS A 374 -27.54 3.92 20.75
C LYS A 374 -27.64 5.34 20.20
N TYR A 375 -26.68 5.76 19.38
CA TYR A 375 -26.71 7.06 18.72
C TYR A 375 -27.93 7.18 17.81
N LEU A 376 -28.18 6.18 16.94
CA LEU A 376 -29.34 6.15 16.06
C LEU A 376 -30.67 6.05 16.84
N GLU A 377 -30.70 5.25 17.91
CA GLU A 377 -31.88 5.08 18.77
C GLU A 377 -32.27 6.37 19.50
N ALA A 378 -31.30 7.21 19.86
CA ALA A 378 -31.53 8.46 20.57
C ALA A 378 -32.23 9.55 19.74
N PHE A 379 -32.27 9.43 18.41
CA PHE A 379 -33.01 10.37 17.57
C PHE A 379 -34.52 10.14 17.68
N PRO A 380 -35.32 11.23 17.78
CA PRO A 380 -36.77 11.12 17.76
C PRO A 380 -37.26 10.68 16.38
N ASP A 381 -38.44 10.04 16.34
CA ASP A 381 -39.00 9.46 15.11
C ASP A 381 -39.23 10.49 13.99
N VAL A 382 -39.49 11.75 14.37
CA VAL A 382 -39.57 12.88 13.46
C VAL A 382 -38.76 14.05 14.04
N SER A 383 -37.88 14.61 13.22
CA SER A 383 -37.08 15.79 13.54
C SER A 383 -37.32 16.90 12.51
N TYR A 384 -37.30 18.16 12.93
CA TYR A 384 -37.32 19.29 12.00
C TYR A 384 -35.89 19.72 11.69
N PHE A 385 -35.47 19.63 10.43
CA PHE A 385 -34.11 19.92 9.98
C PHE A 385 -34.10 20.46 8.55
N GLU A 386 -33.27 21.47 8.27
CA GLU A 386 -33.19 22.13 6.94
C GLU A 386 -34.57 22.51 6.37
N SER A 387 -35.39 23.16 7.19
CA SER A 387 -36.73 23.62 6.81
C SER A 387 -37.73 22.51 6.41
N SER A 388 -37.49 21.26 6.82
CA SER A 388 -38.36 20.12 6.53
C SER A 388 -38.48 19.16 7.71
N PHE A 389 -39.61 18.48 7.84
CA PHE A 389 -39.75 17.34 8.75
C PHE A 389 -39.08 16.12 8.12
N ARG A 390 -38.12 15.53 8.82
CA ARG A 390 -37.42 14.31 8.42
C ARG A 390 -37.75 13.17 9.38
N LYS A 391 -37.99 12.00 8.81
CA LYS A 391 -38.17 10.77 9.59
C LYS A 391 -36.82 10.26 10.07
N LYS A 392 -36.83 9.55 11.19
CA LYS A 392 -35.69 8.80 11.70
C LYS A 392 -35.16 7.83 10.65
N PHE A 393 -33.85 7.78 10.51
CA PHE A 393 -33.19 6.81 9.65
C PHE A 393 -33.14 5.44 10.33
N GLU A 394 -33.67 4.43 9.67
CA GLU A 394 -33.60 3.04 10.12
C GLU A 394 -32.91 2.19 9.06
N LEU A 395 -31.68 1.75 9.35
CA LEU A 395 -30.82 1.05 8.39
C LEU A 395 -31.52 -0.17 7.76
N LYS A 396 -32.26 -0.95 8.55
CA LYS A 396 -32.93 -2.18 8.11
C LYS A 396 -34.23 -1.95 7.34
N ASN A 397 -34.94 -0.86 7.64
CA ASN A 397 -36.29 -0.63 7.15
C ASN A 397 -36.37 0.43 6.06
N ILE A 398 -35.26 1.13 5.77
CA ILE A 398 -35.22 2.11 4.69
C ILE A 398 -35.49 1.44 3.33
N ASP A 399 -36.46 2.02 2.61
CA ASP A 399 -36.65 1.76 1.19
C ASP A 399 -35.60 2.53 0.39
N VAL A 400 -34.57 1.81 -0.06
CA VAL A 400 -33.45 2.39 -0.79
C VAL A 400 -33.85 2.94 -2.16
N ASP A 401 -34.92 2.44 -2.79
CA ASP A 401 -35.27 2.88 -4.14
C ASP A 401 -35.87 4.28 -4.13
N THR A 402 -36.71 4.57 -3.14
CA THR A 402 -37.35 5.88 -2.99
C THR A 402 -36.50 6.88 -2.20
N SER A 403 -35.70 6.42 -1.24
CA SER A 403 -35.02 7.29 -0.28
C SER A 403 -33.56 7.60 -0.63
N LEU A 404 -32.89 6.75 -1.42
CA LEU A 404 -31.48 6.93 -1.75
C LEU A 404 -31.31 7.75 -3.03
N LYS A 405 -30.47 8.79 -2.96
CA LYS A 405 -30.03 9.57 -4.11
C LYS A 405 -28.51 9.55 -4.19
N VAL A 406 -27.98 9.28 -5.37
CA VAL A 406 -26.54 9.31 -5.65
C VAL A 406 -26.16 10.69 -6.18
N PRO A 407 -25.42 11.52 -5.41
CA PRO A 407 -25.20 12.93 -5.77
C PRO A 407 -24.48 13.11 -7.10
N LEU A 408 -23.55 12.20 -7.38
CA LEU A 408 -22.74 12.17 -8.59
C LEU A 408 -22.56 10.72 -9.01
N ALA A 409 -23.00 10.35 -10.22
CA ALA A 409 -22.64 9.05 -10.78
C ALA A 409 -21.12 9.05 -11.01
N SER A 410 -20.36 8.38 -10.14
CA SER A 410 -18.91 8.22 -10.21
C SER A 410 -18.57 6.76 -9.97
N VAL A 411 -18.44 6.02 -11.06
CA VAL A 411 -18.49 4.54 -11.08
C VAL A 411 -17.21 4.00 -11.70
N CYS A 412 -16.60 3.00 -11.08
CA CYS A 412 -15.45 2.29 -11.64
C CYS A 412 -15.91 1.09 -12.45
N PHE A 413 -15.41 0.96 -13.69
CA PHE A 413 -15.67 -0.18 -14.57
C PHE A 413 -14.42 -1.06 -14.65
N ILE A 414 -14.57 -2.32 -14.23
CA ILE A 414 -13.45 -3.21 -13.92
C ILE A 414 -13.72 -4.59 -14.55
N ARG A 415 -12.67 -5.26 -15.03
CA ARG A 415 -12.79 -6.62 -15.59
C ARG A 415 -12.90 -7.66 -14.49
N LYS A 416 -13.73 -8.66 -14.74
CA LYS A 416 -13.87 -9.84 -13.88
C LYS A 416 -12.67 -10.77 -14.03
N ALA A 417 -12.30 -11.50 -12.98
CA ALA A 417 -11.41 -12.65 -13.07
C ALA A 417 -12.19 -13.90 -13.50
N ALA A 418 -11.47 -14.93 -13.96
CA ALA A 418 -12.05 -16.24 -14.18
C ALA A 418 -12.63 -16.78 -12.86
N GLY A 419 -13.91 -17.18 -12.86
CA GLY A 419 -14.60 -17.67 -11.67
C GLY A 419 -15.22 -16.60 -10.77
N PHE A 420 -15.26 -15.33 -11.21
CA PHE A 420 -15.90 -14.25 -10.46
C PHE A 420 -17.34 -14.59 -10.04
N SER A 421 -17.69 -14.21 -8.81
CA SER A 421 -19.03 -14.32 -8.26
C SER A 421 -19.46 -13.00 -7.61
N LEU A 422 -20.56 -12.41 -8.10
CA LEU A 422 -21.15 -11.20 -7.50
C LEU A 422 -21.56 -11.44 -6.03
N ALA A 423 -22.04 -12.64 -5.73
CA ALA A 423 -22.38 -13.04 -4.36
C ALA A 423 -21.11 -13.10 -3.48
N GLY A 424 -20.02 -13.69 -3.98
CA GLY A 424 -18.74 -13.75 -3.27
C GLY A 424 -18.15 -12.37 -2.99
N MET A 425 -18.15 -11.47 -3.99
CA MET A 425 -17.70 -10.09 -3.81
C MET A 425 -18.57 -9.34 -2.79
N THR A 426 -19.90 -9.49 -2.86
CA THR A 426 -20.83 -8.81 -1.94
C THR A 426 -20.62 -9.29 -0.51
N ASP A 427 -20.52 -10.61 -0.29
CA ASP A 427 -20.23 -11.20 1.01
C ASP A 427 -18.90 -10.68 1.59
N ARG A 428 -17.86 -10.61 0.74
CA ARG A 428 -16.56 -10.06 1.15
C ARG A 428 -16.65 -8.58 1.55
N LEU A 429 -17.39 -7.76 0.83
CA LEU A 429 -17.58 -6.35 1.17
C LEU A 429 -18.34 -6.17 2.49
N LEU A 430 -19.38 -6.97 2.71
CA LEU A 430 -20.10 -7.02 3.98
C LEU A 430 -19.20 -7.45 5.13
N TRP A 431 -18.35 -8.44 4.88
CA TRP A 431 -17.37 -8.94 5.82
C TRP A 431 -16.38 -7.87 6.24
N ASP A 432 -15.74 -7.20 5.27
CA ASP A 432 -14.76 -6.15 5.54
C ASP A 432 -15.39 -5.01 6.34
N SER A 433 -16.59 -4.58 5.95
CA SER A 433 -17.32 -3.50 6.63
C SER A 433 -17.73 -3.89 8.07
N THR A 434 -18.21 -5.12 8.27
CA THR A 434 -18.57 -5.64 9.60
C THR A 434 -17.33 -5.78 10.49
N ARG A 435 -16.21 -6.24 9.92
CA ARG A 435 -14.92 -6.35 10.61
C ARG A 435 -14.45 -4.99 11.13
N ASP A 436 -14.71 -3.95 10.36
CA ASP A 436 -14.29 -2.58 10.70
C ASP A 436 -15.26 -1.91 11.71
N GLY A 437 -16.21 -2.67 12.29
CA GLY A 437 -17.12 -2.23 13.34
C GLY A 437 -18.32 -1.42 12.83
N GLU A 438 -18.58 -1.48 11.52
CA GLU A 438 -19.66 -0.74 10.88
C GLU A 438 -21.01 -1.45 11.05
N LEU A 439 -22.11 -0.68 11.05
CA LEU A 439 -23.46 -1.23 10.90
C LEU A 439 -23.77 -1.35 9.42
N VAL A 440 -23.83 -2.58 8.92
CA VAL A 440 -23.93 -2.86 7.48
C VAL A 440 -25.23 -3.57 7.16
N ASP A 441 -25.83 -3.24 6.02
CA ASP A 441 -27.08 -3.84 5.59
C ASP A 441 -27.18 -3.87 4.05
N PRO A 442 -27.20 -5.06 3.42
CA PRO A 442 -27.30 -5.20 1.97
C PRO A 442 -28.75 -5.17 1.47
N ARG A 443 -28.94 -4.70 0.24
CA ARG A 443 -30.13 -4.86 -0.59
C ARG A 443 -29.70 -5.51 -1.89
N TYR A 444 -30.32 -6.63 -2.23
CA TYR A 444 -29.98 -7.39 -3.42
C TYR A 444 -30.96 -7.09 -4.54
N ASP A 445 -30.46 -7.15 -5.77
CA ASP A 445 -31.26 -7.09 -6.99
C ASP A 445 -32.17 -5.84 -7.13
N VAL A 446 -31.72 -4.70 -6.60
CA VAL A 446 -32.42 -3.42 -6.78
C VAL A 446 -32.10 -2.88 -8.18
N HIS A 447 -33.04 -3.03 -9.12
CA HIS A 447 -32.83 -2.76 -10.57
C HIS A 447 -31.63 -3.56 -11.15
N GLY A 448 -31.41 -4.79 -10.66
CA GLY A 448 -30.25 -5.59 -11.03
C GLY A 448 -28.94 -5.05 -10.47
N MET A 449 -28.96 -4.47 -9.27
CA MET A 449 -27.79 -3.98 -8.53
C MET A 449 -27.83 -4.45 -7.07
N ASN A 450 -26.67 -4.73 -6.51
CA ASN A 450 -26.51 -4.93 -5.07
C ASN A 450 -26.13 -3.58 -4.43
N VAL A 451 -26.94 -3.12 -3.48
CA VAL A 451 -26.72 -1.87 -2.73
C VAL A 451 -26.36 -2.22 -1.30
N ILE A 452 -25.18 -1.80 -0.84
CA ILE A 452 -24.70 -2.02 0.52
C ILE A 452 -24.73 -0.67 1.23
N LEU A 453 -25.55 -0.56 2.26
CA LEU A 453 -25.53 0.57 3.19
C LEU A 453 -24.61 0.24 4.35
N SER A 454 -23.78 1.19 4.75
CA SER A 454 -22.93 1.05 5.93
C SER A 454 -22.88 2.33 6.75
N ILE A 455 -22.95 2.21 8.07
CA ILE A 455 -22.74 3.33 9.00
C ILE A 455 -21.46 3.08 9.77
N CYS A 456 -20.52 4.02 9.67
CA CYS A 456 -19.24 3.98 10.35
C CYS A 456 -18.98 5.27 11.12
N PHE A 457 -18.10 5.24 12.12
CA PHE A 457 -17.54 6.47 12.67
C PHE A 457 -16.24 6.84 11.94
N LYS A 458 -16.12 8.10 11.55
CA LYS A 458 -14.87 8.71 11.12
C LYS A 458 -14.34 9.60 12.23
N ASN A 459 -13.02 9.74 12.35
CA ASN A 459 -12.48 10.82 13.16
C ASN A 459 -12.57 12.13 12.40
N SER A 460 -12.78 13.25 13.09
CA SER A 460 -12.79 14.56 12.46
C SER A 460 -11.45 14.84 11.77
N ARG A 461 -11.49 15.23 10.50
CA ARG A 461 -10.30 15.59 9.72
C ARG A 461 -9.57 16.86 10.20
N PHE A 462 -10.16 17.58 11.16
CA PHE A 462 -9.63 18.83 11.71
C PHE A 462 -8.89 18.66 13.03
N LEU A 463 -8.94 17.45 13.63
CA LEU A 463 -8.37 17.17 14.96
C LEU A 463 -7.30 16.09 14.84
N ASP A 464 -6.10 16.38 15.33
CA ASP A 464 -4.93 15.49 15.31
C ASP A 464 -4.73 14.76 16.65
N GLU A 465 -4.95 15.45 17.77
CA GLU A 465 -4.78 14.92 19.13
C GLU A 465 -6.09 14.55 19.83
N HIS A 466 -7.23 14.84 19.22
CA HIS A 466 -8.55 14.59 19.80
C HIS A 466 -9.38 13.62 18.96
N LEU A 467 -10.04 12.69 19.65
CA LEU A 467 -10.98 11.77 19.04
C LEU A 467 -12.38 12.38 19.05
N PHE A 468 -12.88 12.71 17.86
CA PHE A 468 -14.25 13.18 17.66
C PHE A 468 -14.92 12.30 16.60
N PHE A 469 -15.80 11.42 17.05
CA PHE A 469 -16.49 10.48 16.19
C PHE A 469 -17.62 11.16 15.40
N GLU A 470 -17.46 11.23 14.09
CA GLU A 470 -18.46 11.67 13.12
C GLU A 470 -19.12 10.45 12.49
N PRO A 471 -20.40 10.16 12.77
CA PRO A 471 -21.11 9.09 12.08
C PRO A 471 -21.27 9.45 10.61
N SER A 472 -20.94 8.52 9.73
CA SER A 472 -21.03 8.68 8.27
C SER A 472 -21.85 7.53 7.70
N LEU A 473 -22.84 7.87 6.87
CA LEU A 473 -23.53 6.91 6.03
C LEU A 473 -22.75 6.74 4.73
N GLU A 474 -22.39 5.51 4.43
CA GLU A 474 -21.62 5.12 3.28
C GLU A 474 -22.40 4.12 2.44
N VAL A 475 -22.24 4.23 1.13
CA VAL A 475 -23.05 3.52 0.14
C VAL A 475 -22.13 2.93 -0.92
N THR A 476 -22.19 1.62 -1.08
CA THR A 476 -21.53 0.90 -2.16
C THR A 476 -22.60 0.25 -3.03
N ILE A 477 -22.55 0.48 -4.35
CA ILE A 477 -23.50 -0.10 -5.31
C ILE A 477 -22.69 -0.87 -6.34
N VAL A 478 -23.05 -2.13 -6.55
CA VAL A 478 -22.37 -3.05 -7.45
C VAL A 478 -23.35 -3.56 -8.49
N LYS A 479 -22.96 -3.48 -9.75
CA LYS A 479 -23.73 -4.02 -10.88
C LYS A 479 -22.83 -4.89 -11.76
N GLU A 480 -23.27 -6.11 -12.01
CA GLU A 480 -22.58 -7.03 -12.90
C GLU A 480 -23.05 -6.88 -14.36
N PHE A 481 -22.11 -6.94 -15.28
CA PHE A 481 -22.31 -7.11 -16.72
C PHE A 481 -21.49 -8.33 -17.19
N ASP A 482 -21.53 -8.62 -18.50
CA ASP A 482 -20.95 -9.84 -19.07
C ASP A 482 -19.46 -10.04 -18.74
N GLU A 483 -18.59 -9.10 -19.14
CA GLU A 483 -17.13 -9.17 -18.90
C GLU A 483 -16.64 -8.16 -17.84
N ILE A 484 -17.53 -7.29 -17.38
CA ILE A 484 -17.19 -6.14 -16.54
C ILE A 484 -18.13 -6.02 -15.34
N ILE A 485 -17.63 -5.37 -14.29
CA ILE A 485 -18.40 -4.96 -13.14
C ILE A 485 -18.34 -3.44 -13.00
N ALA A 486 -19.47 -2.85 -12.62
CA ALA A 486 -19.59 -1.44 -12.29
C ALA A 486 -19.73 -1.27 -10.78
N VAL A 487 -18.84 -0.48 -10.18
CA VAL A 487 -18.80 -0.24 -8.73
C VAL A 487 -18.87 1.25 -8.45
N PHE A 488 -19.98 1.68 -7.84
CA PHE A 488 -20.07 2.96 -7.16
C PHE A 488 -19.70 2.76 -5.69
N ASP A 489 -18.85 3.62 -5.16
CA ASP A 489 -18.47 3.61 -3.75
C ASP A 489 -18.33 5.04 -3.24
N SER A 490 -19.13 5.42 -2.24
CA SER A 490 -19.11 6.76 -1.66
C SER A 490 -17.76 7.12 -1.05
N ARG A 491 -17.00 6.11 -0.59
CA ARG A 491 -15.63 6.26 -0.08
C ARG A 491 -14.59 6.40 -1.18
N SER A 492 -14.98 6.24 -2.45
CA SER A 492 -14.10 6.32 -3.62
C SER A 492 -12.90 5.36 -3.57
N ARG A 493 -13.07 4.16 -2.99
CA ARG A 493 -12.04 3.11 -3.00
C ARG A 493 -11.70 2.69 -4.43
N ASP A 494 -10.46 2.23 -4.60
CA ASP A 494 -10.01 1.58 -5.84
C ASP A 494 -10.22 0.07 -5.74
N PHE A 495 -10.93 -0.48 -6.72
CA PHE A 495 -11.27 -1.88 -6.83
C PHE A 495 -10.48 -2.58 -7.94
N SER A 496 -9.59 -1.86 -8.63
CA SER A 496 -8.71 -2.45 -9.63
C SER A 496 -7.60 -3.27 -8.98
N GLU A 497 -7.24 -4.38 -9.63
CA GLU A 497 -6.18 -5.31 -9.24
C GLU A 497 -6.38 -5.91 -7.84
N LYS A 498 -7.65 -6.15 -7.49
CA LYS A 498 -8.05 -6.74 -6.22
C LYS A 498 -8.42 -8.20 -6.38
N SER A 499 -7.41 -9.07 -6.30
CA SER A 499 -7.60 -10.52 -6.34
C SER A 499 -8.51 -11.05 -5.23
N GLU A 500 -8.59 -10.34 -4.08
CA GLU A 500 -9.49 -10.69 -2.96
C GLU A 500 -10.99 -10.55 -3.27
N TYR A 501 -11.34 -9.81 -4.34
CA TYR A 501 -12.71 -9.65 -4.83
C TYR A 501 -12.91 -10.34 -6.20
N ASP A 502 -11.97 -11.19 -6.63
CA ASP A 502 -11.93 -11.80 -7.97
C ASP A 502 -12.00 -10.75 -9.10
N LEU A 503 -11.39 -9.59 -8.88
CA LEU A 503 -11.29 -8.51 -9.86
C LEU A 503 -9.89 -8.46 -10.44
N THR A 504 -9.81 -8.31 -11.75
CA THR A 504 -8.53 -8.14 -12.45
C THR A 504 -8.28 -6.65 -12.63
N THR A 505 -8.32 -6.16 -13.86
CA THR A 505 -7.81 -4.84 -14.18
C THR A 505 -8.96 -3.86 -14.40
N ALA A 506 -8.71 -2.58 -14.17
CA ALA A 506 -9.58 -1.54 -14.73
C ALA A 506 -9.77 -1.75 -16.24
N ILE A 507 -10.90 -1.26 -16.77
CA ILE A 507 -11.18 -1.37 -18.20
C ILE A 507 -10.08 -0.70 -19.05
N ASP A 508 -9.87 -1.22 -20.25
CA ASP A 508 -8.84 -0.71 -21.17
C ASP A 508 -9.03 0.78 -21.47
N VAL A 509 -7.91 1.50 -21.59
CA VAL A 509 -7.92 2.94 -21.85
C VAL A 509 -8.64 3.27 -23.15
N ASN A 510 -8.47 2.47 -24.21
CA ASN A 510 -9.15 2.73 -25.47
C ASN A 510 -10.66 2.51 -25.35
N ALA A 511 -11.09 1.46 -24.64
CA ALA A 511 -12.51 1.22 -24.35
C ALA A 511 -13.13 2.38 -23.57
N LEU A 512 -12.42 2.90 -22.56
CA LEU A 512 -12.85 4.07 -21.78
C LEU A 512 -12.93 5.34 -22.66
N LEU A 513 -11.96 5.53 -23.55
CA LEU A 513 -11.92 6.66 -24.47
C LEU A 513 -13.01 6.60 -25.56
N THR A 514 -13.68 5.45 -25.75
CA THR A 514 -14.90 5.37 -26.60
C THR A 514 -16.00 6.31 -26.11
N LEU A 515 -16.05 6.60 -24.82
CA LEU A 515 -16.98 7.59 -24.24
C LEU A 515 -16.72 9.02 -24.73
N THR A 516 -15.56 9.31 -25.31
CA THR A 516 -15.27 10.62 -25.92
C THR A 516 -15.78 10.75 -27.35
N ALA A 517 -16.28 9.68 -27.96
CA ALA A 517 -16.63 9.62 -29.39
C ALA A 517 -18.13 9.41 -29.63
N ARG A 518 -18.97 9.71 -28.64
CA ARG A 518 -20.41 9.41 -28.67
C ARG A 518 -21.19 10.25 -29.67
N GLU A 519 -20.75 11.48 -29.91
CA GLU A 519 -21.40 12.43 -30.81
C GLU A 519 -20.47 12.85 -31.95
N GLN A 520 -20.96 13.73 -32.83
CA GLN A 520 -20.18 14.19 -33.98
C GLN A 520 -18.91 14.93 -33.58
N PHE A 521 -19.00 15.75 -32.53
CA PHE A 521 -17.90 16.59 -32.05
C PHE A 521 -17.51 16.23 -30.60
N THR A 522 -16.20 16.22 -30.36
CA THR A 522 -15.60 16.02 -29.05
C THR A 522 -14.94 17.32 -28.61
N ARG A 523 -15.17 17.73 -27.35
CA ARG A 523 -14.48 18.87 -26.74
C ARG A 523 -13.80 18.44 -25.45
N THR A 524 -12.49 18.29 -25.50
CA THR A 524 -11.68 18.02 -24.30
C THR A 524 -11.44 19.33 -23.55
N LYS A 525 -11.79 19.38 -22.27
CA LYS A 525 -11.68 20.57 -21.41
C LYS A 525 -10.47 20.51 -20.48
N GLU A 526 -10.12 19.31 -20.04
CA GLU A 526 -9.05 19.08 -19.08
C GLU A 526 -8.39 17.74 -19.36
N THR A 527 -7.07 17.67 -19.27
CA THR A 527 -6.30 16.43 -19.41
C THR A 527 -5.12 16.46 -18.47
N HIS A 528 -4.95 15.39 -17.71
CA HIS A 528 -3.77 15.14 -16.88
C HIS A 528 -3.04 13.93 -17.41
N ALA A 529 -1.72 13.98 -17.40
CA ALA A 529 -0.89 12.90 -17.85
C ALA A 529 0.38 12.76 -17.00
N SER A 530 0.88 11.53 -16.89
CA SER A 530 2.10 11.19 -16.15
C SER A 530 3.17 10.67 -17.12
N ALA A 531 4.42 11.03 -16.88
CA ALA A 531 5.53 10.57 -17.69
C ALA A 531 5.66 9.04 -17.61
N ILE A 532 5.89 8.40 -18.75
CA ILE A 532 6.06 6.93 -18.84
C ILE A 532 7.48 6.51 -18.44
N SER A 533 8.44 7.42 -18.59
CA SER A 533 9.84 7.19 -18.28
C SER A 533 10.37 8.28 -17.34
N THR A 534 11.23 7.88 -16.41
CA THR A 534 12.02 8.78 -15.57
C THR A 534 13.11 9.44 -16.41
N SER A 535 13.00 10.75 -16.64
CA SER A 535 14.07 11.53 -17.26
C SER A 535 14.21 12.82 -16.47
N ALA A 536 15.42 13.11 -15.99
CA ALA A 536 15.72 14.30 -15.19
C ALA A 536 15.42 15.63 -15.90
N ARG A 537 15.09 15.60 -17.20
CA ARG A 537 14.84 16.78 -18.05
C ARG A 537 13.38 16.93 -18.49
N ARG A 538 12.44 16.17 -17.93
CA ARG A 538 11.00 16.31 -18.25
C ARG A 538 10.14 16.37 -16.98
N PRO A 539 9.02 17.12 -16.99
CA PRO A 539 8.04 17.07 -15.90
C PRO A 539 7.51 15.65 -15.70
N GLU A 540 7.36 15.21 -14.46
CA GLU A 540 6.76 13.91 -14.13
C GLU A 540 5.25 13.88 -14.39
N ARG A 541 4.59 15.02 -14.25
CA ARG A 541 3.16 15.19 -14.51
C ARG A 541 2.91 16.47 -15.28
N THR A 542 1.92 16.41 -16.17
CA THR A 542 1.45 17.55 -16.94
C THR A 542 -0.06 17.67 -16.78
N SER A 543 -0.54 18.90 -16.58
CA SER A 543 -1.97 19.23 -16.52
C SER A 543 -2.26 20.32 -17.54
N MET A 544 -3.27 20.09 -18.37
CA MET A 544 -3.76 21.05 -19.36
C MET A 544 -5.25 21.29 -19.13
N SER A 545 -5.65 22.56 -19.06
CA SER A 545 -7.05 22.97 -18.99
C SER A 545 -7.32 24.09 -19.98
N GLY A 546 -8.50 24.07 -20.59
CA GLY A 546 -8.89 25.06 -21.59
C GLY A 546 -10.33 24.89 -22.05
N HIS A 547 -10.83 25.85 -22.84
CA HIS A 547 -12.20 25.79 -23.33
C HIS A 547 -12.43 24.63 -24.31
N ASN A 548 -11.54 24.49 -25.29
CA ASN A 548 -11.47 23.34 -26.18
C ASN A 548 -10.01 23.00 -26.46
N LEU A 549 -9.50 22.00 -25.75
CA LEU A 549 -8.13 21.56 -25.92
C LEU A 549 -7.91 20.92 -27.29
N GLU A 550 -8.95 20.46 -28.02
CA GLU A 550 -8.85 20.00 -29.43
C GLU A 550 -8.29 21.06 -30.39
N ASN A 551 -8.31 22.34 -29.98
CA ASN A 551 -7.83 23.45 -30.80
C ASN A 551 -6.35 23.77 -30.59
N VAL A 552 -5.73 23.32 -29.50
CA VAL A 552 -4.33 23.58 -29.19
C VAL A 552 -3.40 22.75 -30.10
N GLY A 553 -2.20 23.25 -30.41
CA GLY A 553 -1.17 22.46 -31.10
C GLY A 553 -0.47 21.54 -30.11
N TYR A 554 -0.33 20.25 -30.43
CA TYR A 554 0.31 19.28 -29.55
C TYR A 554 1.68 18.88 -30.08
N GLY A 555 2.68 18.88 -29.19
CA GLY A 555 4.02 18.42 -29.53
C GLY A 555 4.11 16.89 -29.53
N GLN A 556 5.08 16.35 -30.26
CA GLN A 556 5.46 14.93 -30.22
C GLN A 556 5.85 14.47 -28.81
N SER A 557 6.15 15.39 -27.89
CA SER A 557 6.41 15.12 -26.48
C SER A 557 5.26 14.43 -25.75
N ASN A 558 4.01 14.58 -26.19
CA ASN A 558 2.85 13.94 -25.53
C ASN A 558 2.95 12.40 -25.54
N SER A 559 3.60 11.81 -26.55
CA SER A 559 3.85 10.37 -26.63
C SER A 559 4.69 9.82 -25.46
N SER A 560 5.40 10.70 -24.74
CA SER A 560 6.16 10.35 -23.54
C SER A 560 5.33 10.33 -22.26
N TYR A 561 4.04 10.67 -22.35
CA TYR A 561 3.12 10.77 -21.24
C TYR A 561 1.92 9.85 -21.45
N ALA A 562 1.48 9.20 -20.38
CA ALA A 562 0.24 8.44 -20.34
C ALA A 562 -0.86 9.26 -19.68
N ILE A 563 -2.05 9.28 -20.28
CA ILE A 563 -3.20 9.99 -19.73
C ILE A 563 -3.63 9.33 -18.43
N THR A 564 -3.78 10.13 -17.38
CA THR A 564 -4.35 9.68 -16.09
C THR A 564 -5.79 10.11 -15.94
N THR A 565 -6.16 11.27 -16.49
CA THR A 565 -7.49 11.86 -16.32
C THR A 565 -7.89 12.71 -17.51
N VAL A 566 -9.17 12.63 -17.91
CA VAL A 566 -9.75 13.46 -18.98
C VAL A 566 -11.10 14.03 -18.52
N LYS A 567 -11.38 15.29 -18.84
CA LYS A 567 -12.74 15.83 -18.84
C LYS A 567 -13.16 16.19 -20.26
N VAL A 568 -14.29 15.66 -20.70
CA VAL A 568 -14.73 15.79 -22.10
C VAL A 568 -16.22 16.09 -22.18
N ASP A 569 -16.61 16.85 -23.20
CA ASP A 569 -17.99 17.03 -23.64
C ASP A 569 -18.18 16.38 -25.02
N ASN A 570 -19.29 15.66 -25.19
CA ASN A 570 -19.75 15.19 -26.51
C ASN A 570 -20.88 16.12 -26.99
N ILE A 571 -20.71 16.65 -28.21
CA ILE A 571 -21.54 17.72 -28.76
C ILE A 571 -22.11 17.25 -30.11
N ASP A 572 -23.42 17.45 -30.28
CA ASP A 572 -24.13 17.09 -31.52
C ASP A 572 -23.87 18.09 -32.66
N VAL A 573 -24.49 17.84 -33.82
CA VAL A 573 -24.37 18.70 -35.01
C VAL A 573 -24.90 20.11 -34.84
N VAL A 574 -25.81 20.33 -33.89
CA VAL A 574 -26.46 21.62 -33.63
C VAL A 574 -25.67 22.41 -32.57
N GLY A 575 -24.62 21.81 -31.98
CA GLY A 575 -23.80 22.43 -30.95
C GLY A 575 -24.29 22.19 -29.52
N GLU A 576 -25.30 21.33 -29.32
CA GLU A 576 -25.78 20.97 -28.00
C GLU A 576 -24.90 19.90 -27.35
N ARG A 577 -24.58 20.11 -26.07
CA ARG A 577 -23.86 19.12 -25.27
C ARG A 577 -24.80 18.00 -24.83
N LYS A 578 -24.61 16.79 -25.37
CA LYS A 578 -25.42 15.60 -25.01
C LYS A 578 -24.87 14.84 -23.81
N SER A 579 -23.56 14.80 -23.63
CA SER A 579 -22.92 14.22 -22.44
C SER A 579 -21.65 14.97 -22.04
N SER A 580 -21.28 14.82 -20.77
CA SER A 580 -20.03 15.35 -20.22
C SER A 580 -19.50 14.37 -19.19
N TYR A 581 -18.25 13.93 -19.36
CA TYR A 581 -17.63 12.93 -18.50
C TYR A 581 -16.33 13.41 -17.90
N TYR A 582 -16.09 12.97 -16.67
CA TYR A 582 -14.76 12.84 -16.07
C TYR A 582 -14.34 11.38 -16.20
N LEU A 583 -13.17 11.13 -16.79
CA LEU A 583 -12.62 9.80 -17.01
C LEU A 583 -11.32 9.67 -16.20
N GLY A 584 -11.31 8.77 -15.22
CA GLY A 584 -10.11 8.37 -14.47
C GLY A 584 -9.53 7.10 -15.07
N VAL A 585 -8.47 7.24 -15.85
CA VAL A 585 -7.95 6.16 -16.70
C VAL A 585 -7.40 4.99 -15.88
N GLY A 586 -6.64 5.26 -14.82
CA GLY A 586 -6.00 4.22 -14.01
C GLY A 586 -7.00 3.32 -13.27
N SER A 587 -8.11 3.89 -12.78
CA SER A 587 -9.14 3.16 -12.01
C SER A 587 -10.35 2.74 -12.85
N GLY A 588 -10.37 3.04 -14.15
CA GLY A 588 -11.55 2.80 -15.01
C GLY A 588 -12.78 3.61 -14.59
N ARG A 589 -12.57 4.75 -13.93
CA ARG A 589 -13.64 5.55 -13.35
C ARG A 589 -14.29 6.44 -14.40
N VAL A 590 -15.62 6.42 -14.47
CA VAL A 590 -16.44 7.32 -15.26
C VAL A 590 -17.30 8.13 -14.31
N SER A 591 -17.29 9.46 -14.44
CA SER A 591 -18.22 10.31 -13.70
C SER A 591 -19.01 11.23 -14.61
N ASP A 592 -20.33 11.29 -14.42
CA ASP A 592 -21.19 12.24 -15.12
C ASP A 592 -20.90 13.67 -14.62
N GLN A 593 -20.80 14.64 -15.53
CA GLN A 593 -20.55 16.05 -15.19
C GLN A 593 -21.76 16.95 -15.52
N MET A 594 -22.82 16.41 -16.12
CA MET A 594 -24.04 17.12 -16.49
C MET A 594 -25.17 16.92 -15.49
N ARG A 595 -25.40 15.67 -15.06
CA ARG A 595 -26.50 15.30 -14.17
C ARG A 595 -25.98 15.07 -12.75
N ARG A 596 -26.83 15.34 -11.77
CA ARG A 596 -26.58 15.14 -10.34
C ARG A 596 -27.82 14.53 -9.68
N ASN A 597 -27.64 13.96 -8.50
CA ASN A 597 -28.71 13.40 -7.65
C ASN A 597 -29.54 12.31 -8.35
N PHE A 598 -28.85 11.30 -8.90
CA PHE A 598 -29.46 10.15 -9.56
C PHE A 598 -30.30 9.33 -8.57
N SER A 599 -31.51 8.93 -8.96
CA SER A 599 -32.18 7.77 -8.37
C SER A 599 -31.44 6.47 -8.73
N LEU A 600 -31.74 5.38 -8.02
CA LEU A 600 -31.16 4.07 -8.35
C LEU A 600 -31.57 3.59 -9.76
N ALA A 601 -32.82 3.84 -10.16
CA ALA A 601 -33.28 3.55 -11.51
C ALA A 601 -32.51 4.35 -12.59
N GLU A 602 -32.33 5.66 -12.40
CA GLU A 602 -31.57 6.50 -13.34
C GLU A 602 -30.08 6.11 -13.37
N LEU A 603 -29.50 5.76 -12.23
CA LEU A 603 -28.12 5.30 -12.14
C LEU A 603 -27.94 3.97 -12.88
N ASN A 604 -28.87 3.03 -12.73
CA ASN A 604 -28.86 1.76 -13.45
C ASN A 604 -28.87 1.99 -14.97
N LEU A 605 -29.79 2.81 -15.47
CA LEU A 605 -29.86 3.16 -16.90
C LEU A 605 -28.57 3.83 -17.39
N TRP A 606 -27.99 4.72 -16.57
CA TRP A 606 -26.72 5.37 -16.88
C TRP A 606 -25.55 4.37 -16.92
N MET A 607 -25.48 3.44 -15.97
CA MET A 607 -24.45 2.39 -15.96
C MET A 607 -24.58 1.47 -17.18
N GLN A 608 -25.80 1.11 -17.58
CA GLN A 608 -26.07 0.32 -18.78
C GLN A 608 -25.60 1.03 -20.04
N ASP A 609 -25.95 2.30 -20.18
CA ASP A 609 -25.54 3.15 -21.32
C ASP A 609 -24.01 3.28 -21.42
N VAL A 610 -23.32 3.49 -20.30
CA VAL A 610 -21.84 3.53 -20.27
C VAL A 610 -21.25 2.17 -20.60
N ALA A 611 -21.78 1.08 -20.03
CA ALA A 611 -21.33 -0.29 -20.29
C ALA A 611 -21.49 -0.69 -21.77
N GLU A 612 -22.60 -0.29 -22.41
CA GLU A 612 -22.83 -0.54 -23.83
C GLU A 612 -21.78 0.17 -24.70
N VAL A 613 -21.42 1.42 -24.37
CA VAL A 613 -20.45 2.19 -25.16
C VAL A 613 -19.03 1.66 -25.00
N ILE A 614 -18.60 1.30 -23.79
CA ILE A 614 -17.22 0.82 -23.55
C ILE A 614 -17.00 -0.61 -24.09
N GLN A 615 -18.06 -1.37 -24.36
CA GLN A 615 -17.98 -2.69 -25.00
C GLN A 615 -17.96 -2.61 -26.54
N LYS A 616 -18.25 -1.44 -27.14
CA LYS A 616 -18.12 -1.24 -28.59
C LYS A 616 -16.64 -1.23 -29.02
N PRO A 617 -16.33 -1.52 -30.30
CA PRO A 617 -14.98 -1.40 -30.84
C PRO A 617 -14.38 -0.04 -30.48
N PRO A 618 -13.13 0.01 -29.96
CA PRO A 618 -12.57 1.25 -29.46
C PRO A 618 -12.51 2.35 -30.52
N ALA A 619 -13.02 3.53 -30.17
CA ALA A 619 -13.02 4.68 -31.07
C ALA A 619 -12.74 5.96 -30.29
N SER A 620 -11.82 6.81 -30.74
CA SER A 620 -11.65 8.14 -30.17
C SER A 620 -11.52 9.16 -31.28
N ARG A 621 -12.29 10.25 -31.24
CA ARG A 621 -12.22 11.34 -32.22
C ARG A 621 -11.23 12.44 -31.82
N SER A 622 -10.72 12.39 -30.59
CA SER A 622 -9.82 13.42 -30.08
C SER A 622 -8.40 13.22 -30.60
N SER A 623 -7.92 14.19 -31.37
CA SER A 623 -6.54 14.23 -31.84
C SER A 623 -5.54 14.44 -30.69
N LEU A 624 -5.96 15.20 -29.66
CA LEU A 624 -5.19 15.40 -28.43
C LEU A 624 -4.99 14.08 -27.70
N LEU A 625 -6.07 13.35 -27.42
CA LEU A 625 -5.98 12.14 -26.60
C LEU A 625 -5.24 11.02 -27.33
N ARG A 626 -5.31 10.97 -28.67
CA ARG A 626 -4.49 10.07 -29.50
C ARG A 626 -3.00 10.42 -29.45
N SER A 627 -2.62 11.67 -29.17
CA SER A 627 -1.20 12.09 -29.12
C SER A 627 -0.44 11.58 -27.89
N TYR A 628 -1.17 11.15 -26.85
CA TYR A 628 -0.58 10.55 -25.66
C TYR A 628 -0.41 9.05 -25.82
N ALA A 629 0.54 8.50 -25.09
CA ALA A 629 0.69 7.07 -24.99
C ALA A 629 -0.44 6.47 -24.13
N LYS A 630 -0.87 5.28 -24.53
CA LYS A 630 -1.98 4.57 -23.89
C LYS A 630 -1.44 3.33 -23.24
N ALA A 631 -1.63 3.18 -21.93
CA ALA A 631 -1.26 1.96 -21.25
C ALA A 631 -2.10 0.80 -21.80
N ILE A 632 -1.41 -0.25 -22.28
CA ILE A 632 -2.04 -1.50 -22.71
C ILE A 632 -1.51 -2.62 -21.81
N LYS A 633 -2.33 -3.65 -21.60
CA LYS A 633 -2.00 -4.71 -20.66
C LYS A 633 -1.43 -5.97 -21.30
N SER A 634 -1.63 -6.17 -22.60
CA SER A 634 -1.16 -7.33 -23.34
C SER A 634 0.09 -7.03 -24.16
N ARG A 635 1.06 -7.94 -24.13
CA ARG A 635 2.20 -7.90 -25.05
C ARG A 635 1.77 -8.10 -26.52
N PRO A 636 2.40 -7.40 -27.49
CA PRO A 636 2.21 -7.71 -28.91
C PRO A 636 2.62 -9.15 -29.24
N ALA A 637 1.89 -9.80 -30.15
CA ALA A 637 2.23 -11.14 -30.64
C ALA A 637 3.52 -11.16 -31.49
N THR A 638 3.91 -10.01 -32.03
CA THR A 638 5.12 -9.86 -32.84
C THR A 638 6.35 -9.63 -31.95
N ALA A 639 7.54 -10.02 -32.45
CA ALA A 639 8.79 -9.69 -31.79
C ALA A 639 9.06 -8.16 -31.79
N PRO A 640 9.79 -7.63 -30.80
CA PRO A 640 10.22 -6.24 -30.84
C PRO A 640 11.16 -6.00 -32.03
N VAL A 641 11.22 -4.76 -32.49
CA VAL A 641 12.12 -4.29 -33.55
C VAL A 641 13.47 -3.88 -32.94
N SER A 642 13.46 -3.30 -31.74
CA SER A 642 14.68 -2.85 -31.05
C SER A 642 14.48 -2.69 -29.55
N ALA A 643 15.60 -2.56 -28.84
CA ALA A 643 15.66 -2.22 -27.44
C ALA A 643 16.54 -0.98 -27.20
N VAL A 644 16.23 -0.24 -26.14
CA VAL A 644 17.08 0.81 -25.58
C VAL A 644 17.38 0.43 -24.13
N LEU A 645 18.66 0.34 -23.79
CA LEU A 645 19.14 0.14 -22.43
C LEU A 645 19.70 1.45 -21.89
N ASP A 646 19.23 1.87 -20.73
CA ASP A 646 19.69 3.09 -20.06
C ASP A 646 20.74 2.76 -19.00
N LEU A 647 22.02 2.97 -19.34
CA LEU A 647 23.16 2.84 -18.42
C LEU A 647 23.63 4.20 -17.91
N SER A 648 22.86 5.27 -18.10
CA SER A 648 23.30 6.62 -17.72
C SER A 648 23.32 6.88 -16.21
N ASP A 649 22.66 6.02 -15.43
CA ASP A 649 22.69 6.06 -13.96
C ASP A 649 24.07 5.59 -13.40
N PHE A 650 24.93 4.96 -14.22
CA PHE A 650 26.29 4.53 -13.82
C PHE A 650 27.31 5.66 -14.00
N LEU A 651 28.17 5.86 -13.00
CA LEU A 651 29.19 6.91 -12.98
C LEU A 651 30.32 6.68 -14.00
N HIS A 652 30.64 5.40 -14.25
CA HIS A 652 31.73 4.98 -15.11
C HIS A 652 31.29 3.85 -16.06
N PRO A 653 31.97 3.68 -17.20
CA PRO A 653 31.80 2.53 -18.09
C PRO A 653 31.95 1.20 -17.33
N ILE A 654 31.14 0.22 -17.72
CA ILE A 654 31.07 -1.09 -17.08
C ILE A 654 32.10 -2.01 -17.72
N ILE A 655 32.92 -2.67 -16.90
CA ILE A 655 33.89 -3.66 -17.39
C ILE A 655 33.25 -5.05 -17.34
N LEU A 656 33.24 -5.74 -18.47
CA LEU A 656 32.75 -7.11 -18.60
C LEU A 656 33.92 -8.08 -18.69
N SER A 657 33.78 -9.25 -18.06
CA SER A 657 34.74 -10.36 -18.13
C SER A 657 34.02 -11.65 -18.53
N TYR A 658 34.48 -12.30 -19.60
CA TYR A 658 34.03 -13.62 -20.02
C TYR A 658 35.17 -14.35 -20.75
N ASP A 659 35.29 -15.66 -20.56
CA ASP A 659 36.29 -16.52 -21.23
C ASP A 659 37.73 -15.94 -21.25
N GLY A 660 38.16 -15.32 -20.14
CA GLY A 660 39.47 -14.67 -20.01
C GLY A 660 39.65 -13.35 -20.77
N LYS A 661 38.63 -12.89 -21.54
CA LYS A 661 38.61 -11.59 -22.22
C LYS A 661 37.97 -10.52 -21.33
N GLN A 662 38.44 -9.28 -21.46
CA GLN A 662 37.81 -8.10 -20.87
C GLN A 662 37.29 -7.16 -21.94
N LEU A 663 36.06 -6.69 -21.74
CA LEU A 663 35.38 -5.74 -22.63
C LEU A 663 34.88 -4.56 -21.83
N ARG A 664 34.67 -3.43 -22.51
CA ARG A 664 34.13 -2.21 -21.91
C ARG A 664 32.80 -1.87 -22.55
N VAL A 665 31.80 -1.61 -21.71
CA VAL A 665 30.48 -1.11 -22.12
C VAL A 665 30.34 0.31 -21.60
N GLU A 666 30.09 1.27 -22.49
CA GLU A 666 29.91 2.67 -22.12
C GLU A 666 28.67 2.87 -21.24
N ASN A 667 28.73 3.81 -20.30
CA ASN A 667 27.65 4.17 -19.38
C ASN A 667 26.66 5.18 -19.99
N ASN A 668 26.16 4.87 -21.17
CA ASN A 668 25.23 5.72 -21.91
C ASN A 668 24.03 4.91 -22.42
N PHE A 669 23.19 5.53 -23.24
CA PHE A 669 22.08 4.82 -23.87
C PHE A 669 22.61 3.88 -24.95
N ILE A 670 22.30 2.59 -24.80
CA ILE A 670 22.60 1.58 -25.81
C ILE A 670 21.34 1.31 -26.63
N TYR A 671 21.46 1.44 -27.94
CA TYR A 671 20.43 1.02 -28.90
C TYR A 671 20.82 -0.33 -29.50
N ALA A 672 19.93 -1.32 -29.40
CA ALA A 672 20.14 -2.67 -29.92
C ALA A 672 18.99 -3.05 -30.87
N GLN A 673 19.30 -3.41 -32.12
CA GLN A 673 18.30 -3.99 -33.02
C GLN A 673 18.01 -5.43 -32.61
N TYR A 674 16.75 -5.85 -32.75
CA TYR A 674 16.37 -7.23 -32.49
C TYR A 674 16.59 -8.09 -33.73
N GLN A 675 17.44 -9.10 -33.61
CA GLN A 675 17.72 -10.10 -34.65
C GLN A 675 17.64 -11.51 -34.07
N ASN A 676 16.47 -11.89 -33.55
CA ASN A 676 16.26 -13.10 -32.73
C ASN A 676 17.07 -13.10 -31.41
N GLY A 677 17.35 -11.92 -30.88
CA GLY A 677 18.27 -11.66 -29.78
C GLY A 677 18.85 -10.26 -29.91
N PHE A 678 19.53 -9.77 -28.87
CA PHE A 678 20.20 -8.48 -28.88
C PHE A 678 21.71 -8.65 -28.82
N GLU A 679 22.40 -8.01 -29.75
CA GLU A 679 23.85 -7.95 -29.82
C GLU A 679 24.26 -6.48 -29.72
N PHE A 680 24.79 -6.07 -28.56
CA PHE A 680 25.12 -4.67 -28.29
C PHE A 680 26.45 -4.47 -27.55
N VAL A 681 27.18 -5.55 -27.28
CA VAL A 681 28.52 -5.49 -26.71
C VAL A 681 29.52 -5.50 -27.87
N GLY A 682 30.17 -4.36 -28.11
CA GLY A 682 31.14 -4.22 -29.19
C GLY A 682 32.34 -5.17 -29.01
N GLY A 683 32.78 -5.80 -30.11
CA GLY A 683 33.96 -6.68 -30.10
C GLY A 683 33.72 -8.11 -29.60
N ALA A 684 32.47 -8.49 -29.29
CA ALA A 684 32.11 -9.87 -28.95
C ALA A 684 30.74 -10.27 -29.51
N PRO A 685 30.68 -10.62 -30.81
CA PRO A 685 29.45 -11.10 -31.45
C PRO A 685 28.89 -12.38 -30.82
N GLU A 686 29.71 -13.15 -30.11
CA GLU A 686 29.28 -14.33 -29.34
C GLU A 686 28.40 -13.99 -28.13
N LEU A 687 28.42 -12.73 -27.64
CA LEU A 687 27.60 -12.27 -26.52
C LEU A 687 26.23 -11.82 -27.00
N ARG A 688 25.37 -12.80 -27.25
CA ARG A 688 23.97 -12.61 -27.63
C ARG A 688 23.06 -12.68 -26.41
N PHE A 689 22.14 -11.72 -26.32
CA PHE A 689 21.16 -11.65 -25.23
C PHE A 689 19.76 -11.98 -25.75
N ASP A 690 19.23 -13.12 -25.35
CA ASP A 690 17.88 -13.56 -25.69
C ASP A 690 16.84 -12.88 -24.81
N LEU A 691 15.73 -12.47 -25.43
CA LEU A 691 14.59 -11.89 -24.74
C LEU A 691 13.61 -12.99 -24.33
N LYS A 692 13.33 -13.09 -23.03
CA LYS A 692 12.30 -13.98 -22.46
C LYS A 692 11.30 -13.17 -21.65
N PHE A 693 10.19 -13.81 -21.28
CA PHE A 693 9.11 -13.20 -20.50
C PHE A 693 8.76 -14.11 -19.32
N ASP A 694 8.47 -13.52 -18.16
CA ASP A 694 8.01 -14.26 -16.99
C ASP A 694 6.49 -14.56 -17.04
N GLU A 695 5.95 -15.16 -15.97
CA GLU A 695 4.51 -15.47 -15.85
C GLU A 695 3.61 -14.23 -15.88
N GLU A 696 4.16 -13.05 -15.58
CA GLU A 696 3.47 -11.75 -15.60
C GLU A 696 3.73 -10.96 -16.90
N GLU A 697 4.24 -11.64 -17.95
CA GLU A 697 4.62 -11.06 -19.24
C GLU A 697 5.70 -9.97 -19.17
N ARG A 698 6.54 -9.95 -18.12
CA ARG A 698 7.64 -8.98 -18.01
C ARG A 698 8.88 -9.48 -18.74
N PRO A 699 9.47 -8.67 -19.63
CA PRO A 699 10.69 -9.03 -20.34
C PRO A 699 11.91 -9.09 -19.42
N PHE A 700 12.72 -10.12 -19.62
CA PHE A 700 14.06 -10.23 -19.05
C PHE A 700 15.03 -10.79 -20.09
N LEU A 701 16.30 -10.43 -19.95
CA LEU A 701 17.38 -10.85 -20.83
C LEU A 701 18.11 -12.07 -20.27
N CYS A 702 18.37 -13.05 -21.12
CA CYS A 702 19.24 -14.19 -20.84
C CYS A 702 20.45 -14.17 -21.77
N CYS A 703 21.57 -14.72 -21.33
CA CYS A 703 22.72 -14.97 -22.19
C CYS A 703 23.20 -16.40 -21.91
N GLU A 704 23.51 -17.17 -22.95
CA GLU A 704 24.05 -18.52 -22.79
C GLU A 704 25.47 -18.49 -22.21
N VAL A 705 26.23 -17.44 -22.52
CA VAL A 705 27.58 -17.21 -22.01
C VAL A 705 27.49 -16.54 -20.65
N ASP A 706 28.23 -17.07 -19.66
CA ASP A 706 28.30 -16.43 -18.35
C ASP A 706 29.27 -15.23 -18.38
N VAL A 707 28.68 -14.04 -18.33
CA VAL A 707 29.42 -12.77 -18.37
C VAL A 707 29.36 -12.14 -16.99
N SER A 708 30.52 -11.83 -16.42
CA SER A 708 30.62 -11.08 -15.17
C SER A 708 30.85 -9.59 -15.44
N TYR A 709 30.39 -8.72 -14.55
CA TYR A 709 30.68 -7.28 -14.58
C TYR A 709 31.50 -6.83 -13.37
N ASP A 710 32.22 -5.73 -13.53
CA ASP A 710 32.90 -4.99 -12.46
C ASP A 710 32.64 -3.48 -12.63
N LEU A 711 32.12 -2.85 -11.57
CA LEU A 711 31.83 -1.40 -11.50
C LEU A 711 32.95 -0.60 -10.79
N GLY A 712 34.00 -1.25 -10.30
CA GLY A 712 35.06 -0.61 -9.54
C GLY A 712 34.64 -0.18 -8.13
N ARG A 713 35.31 0.84 -7.58
CA ARG A 713 35.11 1.31 -6.18
C ARG A 713 33.86 2.18 -5.99
N ASP A 714 33.24 2.65 -7.07
CA ASP A 714 32.15 3.62 -7.06
C ASP A 714 30.79 2.95 -7.30
N ALA A 715 30.38 2.05 -6.39
CA ALA A 715 29.09 1.38 -6.49
C ALA A 715 27.92 2.32 -6.18
N ILE A 716 26.90 2.32 -7.05
CA ILE A 716 25.61 2.97 -6.79
C ILE A 716 24.94 2.26 -5.60
N ALA A 717 24.30 3.02 -4.71
CA ALA A 717 23.57 2.47 -3.57
C ALA A 717 22.57 1.39 -4.03
N GLY A 718 22.75 0.15 -3.56
CA GLY A 718 21.88 -1.00 -3.90
C GLY A 718 22.36 -1.87 -5.06
N VAL A 719 23.50 -1.56 -5.69
CA VAL A 719 24.14 -2.38 -6.75
C VAL A 719 25.43 -2.99 -6.20
N LYS A 720 25.67 -4.29 -6.46
CA LYS A 720 26.94 -4.94 -6.08
C LYS A 720 28.09 -4.43 -6.96
N GLN A 721 29.31 -4.39 -6.42
CA GLN A 721 30.50 -4.00 -7.20
C GLN A 721 30.79 -4.97 -8.35
N GLN A 722 30.56 -6.27 -8.11
CA GLN A 722 30.76 -7.33 -9.09
C GLN A 722 29.58 -8.32 -9.05
N GLY A 723 29.34 -8.98 -10.17
CA GLY A 723 28.30 -10.01 -10.29
C GLY A 723 28.09 -10.45 -11.75
N ARG A 724 26.99 -11.16 -12.01
CA ARG A 724 26.61 -11.57 -13.37
C ARG A 724 25.99 -10.39 -14.11
N PHE A 725 26.39 -10.15 -15.34
CA PHE A 725 25.94 -8.99 -16.12
C PHE A 725 24.44 -9.04 -16.42
N VAL A 726 23.89 -10.22 -16.70
CA VAL A 726 22.44 -10.41 -16.86
C VAL A 726 21.64 -10.05 -15.59
N ASP A 727 22.19 -10.27 -14.40
CA ASP A 727 21.54 -9.82 -13.16
C ASP A 727 21.52 -8.30 -13.06
N LEU A 728 22.61 -7.64 -13.44
CA LEU A 728 22.69 -6.18 -13.49
C LEU A 728 21.68 -5.61 -14.49
N LEU A 729 21.63 -6.18 -15.70
CA LEU A 729 20.70 -5.76 -16.76
C LEU A 729 19.24 -5.87 -16.30
N ASN A 730 18.85 -6.99 -15.70
CA ASN A 730 17.44 -7.23 -15.36
C ASN A 730 17.00 -6.53 -14.06
N LYS A 731 17.91 -6.21 -13.14
CA LYS A 731 17.57 -5.63 -11.83
C LYS A 731 17.85 -4.13 -11.72
N ASN A 732 18.84 -3.63 -12.46
CA ASN A 732 19.39 -2.29 -12.24
C ASN A 732 19.44 -1.44 -13.50
N VAL A 733 19.24 -2.02 -14.70
CA VAL A 733 19.23 -1.29 -15.96
C VAL A 733 17.80 -1.14 -16.46
N ARG A 734 17.42 0.07 -16.89
CA ARG A 734 16.09 0.28 -17.47
C ARG A 734 16.08 -0.20 -18.91
N LEU A 735 15.26 -1.22 -19.18
CA LEU A 735 15.03 -1.75 -20.52
C LEU A 735 13.77 -1.13 -21.14
N LYS A 736 13.91 -0.55 -22.33
CA LYS A 736 12.81 -0.14 -23.19
C LYS A 736 12.76 -0.99 -24.44
N LEU A 737 11.62 -1.60 -24.76
CA LEU A 737 11.41 -2.33 -26.02
C LEU A 737 10.52 -1.52 -26.96
N LEU A 738 10.77 -1.62 -28.26
CA LEU A 738 10.00 -0.96 -29.32
C LEU A 738 9.48 -2.00 -30.30
N TYR A 739 8.18 -1.97 -30.59
CA TYR A 739 7.49 -2.86 -31.52
C TYR A 739 7.05 -2.12 -32.79
N LYS A 740 6.76 -2.88 -33.85
CA LYS A 740 6.44 -2.33 -35.17
C LYS A 740 5.07 -1.62 -35.21
N ASP A 741 4.16 -2.03 -34.35
CA ASP A 741 2.78 -1.52 -34.22
C ASP A 741 2.67 -0.26 -33.34
N GLY A 742 3.78 0.39 -33.03
CA GLY A 742 3.82 1.56 -32.14
C GLY A 742 3.74 1.23 -30.65
N THR A 743 3.72 -0.06 -30.27
CA THR A 743 3.80 -0.48 -28.88
C THR A 743 5.23 -0.34 -28.36
N SER A 744 5.37 0.07 -27.10
CA SER A 744 6.63 0.11 -26.38
C SER A 744 6.48 -0.45 -24.97
N TYR A 745 7.50 -1.16 -24.49
CA TYR A 745 7.58 -1.59 -23.09
C TYR A 745 8.52 -0.64 -22.34
N VAL A 746 8.08 -0.10 -21.19
CA VAL A 746 8.88 0.75 -20.31
C VAL A 746 8.44 0.54 -18.87
N ASN A 747 9.39 0.41 -17.93
CA ASN A 747 9.12 0.39 -16.47
C ASN A 747 8.03 -0.61 -16.03
N GLY A 748 8.00 -1.82 -16.60
CA GLY A 748 7.03 -2.85 -16.18
C GLY A 748 5.72 -2.84 -16.96
N HIS A 749 5.50 -1.88 -17.88
CA HIS A 749 4.22 -1.72 -18.56
C HIS A 749 4.39 -1.55 -20.08
N PHE A 750 3.36 -1.97 -20.82
CA PHE A 750 3.26 -1.72 -22.25
C PHE A 750 2.44 -0.46 -22.52
N TYR A 751 2.90 0.33 -23.50
CA TYR A 751 2.26 1.56 -23.93
C TYR A 751 2.18 1.60 -25.44
N GLN A 752 1.00 1.85 -25.97
CA GLN A 752 0.78 2.04 -27.40
C GLN A 752 0.66 3.53 -27.74
N VAL A 753 1.41 3.97 -28.75
CA VAL A 753 1.24 5.28 -29.36
C VAL A 753 0.73 5.06 -30.78
N MET A 754 -0.45 5.59 -31.09
CA MET A 754 -0.92 5.65 -32.48
C MET A 754 -0.54 7.02 -33.05
N LEU A 755 0.23 7.02 -34.13
CA LEU A 755 0.53 8.26 -34.83
C LEU A 755 -0.76 8.78 -35.51
N PRO A 756 -1.00 10.10 -35.54
CA PRO A 756 -2.18 10.68 -36.18
C PRO A 756 -2.35 10.29 -37.66
N THR A 757 -1.30 9.80 -38.30
CA THR A 757 -1.20 9.52 -39.74
C THR A 757 -1.57 8.09 -40.13
N GLU A 758 -1.85 7.18 -39.19
CA GLU A 758 -2.16 5.76 -39.49
C GLU A 758 -3.48 5.58 -40.26
N GLU A 759 -4.39 6.56 -40.23
CA GLU A 759 -5.62 6.59 -41.05
C GLU A 759 -5.47 7.37 -42.37
N GLY A 760 -4.25 7.79 -42.71
CA GLY A 760 -3.97 8.70 -43.81
C GLY A 760 -3.98 10.16 -43.36
N PHE A 761 -3.07 10.96 -43.90
CA PHE A 761 -2.90 12.37 -43.55
C PHE A 761 -3.13 13.23 -44.78
N GLU A 762 -4.25 13.94 -44.82
CA GLU A 762 -4.49 14.97 -45.82
C GLU A 762 -3.93 16.31 -45.32
N LEU A 763 -2.71 16.65 -45.75
CA LEU A 763 -2.00 17.87 -45.38
C LEU A 763 -2.90 19.11 -45.49
N ASN A 764 -3.68 19.21 -46.57
CA ASN A 764 -4.57 20.32 -46.89
C ASN A 764 -5.77 20.46 -45.94
N LYS A 765 -6.16 19.38 -45.25
CA LYS A 765 -7.20 19.38 -44.21
C LYS A 765 -6.63 19.50 -42.79
N SER A 766 -5.32 19.44 -42.64
CA SER A 766 -4.65 19.56 -41.36
C SER A 766 -4.45 21.03 -40.95
N LYS A 767 -4.32 21.30 -39.64
CA LYS A 767 -3.96 22.64 -39.14
C LYS A 767 -2.58 23.12 -39.65
N LEU A 768 -1.71 22.20 -40.06
CA LEU A 768 -0.41 22.52 -40.65
C LEU A 768 -0.55 22.95 -42.12
N GLY A 769 -1.59 22.49 -42.83
CA GLY A 769 -1.82 22.87 -44.23
C GLY A 769 -2.04 24.36 -44.43
N GLY A 770 -2.68 25.05 -43.46
CA GLY A 770 -2.82 26.50 -43.47
C GLY A 770 -1.55 27.28 -43.08
N LEU A 771 -0.54 26.59 -42.52
CA LEU A 771 0.76 27.17 -42.16
C LEU A 771 1.83 26.95 -43.24
N LEU A 772 1.58 26.05 -44.20
CA LEU A 772 2.48 25.73 -45.29
C LEU A 772 2.04 26.52 -46.52
N ILE A 773 2.88 27.47 -46.92
CA ILE A 773 2.66 28.27 -48.12
C ILE A 773 3.31 27.50 -49.29
N PRO A 774 2.54 27.05 -50.28
CA PRO A 774 3.10 26.38 -51.45
C PRO A 774 3.90 27.41 -52.28
N VAL A 775 5.19 27.17 -52.45
CA VAL A 775 6.05 27.94 -53.36
C VAL A 775 6.08 27.19 -54.69
N THR A 776 5.04 27.37 -55.50
CA THR A 776 4.85 26.66 -56.78
C THR A 776 6.00 26.88 -57.75
N GLU A 777 6.74 27.96 -57.56
CA GLU A 777 7.92 28.31 -58.33
C GLU A 777 9.07 27.31 -58.16
N LEU A 778 9.15 26.59 -57.03
CA LEU A 778 10.14 25.52 -56.82
C LEU A 778 9.87 24.27 -57.68
N LEU A 779 8.73 24.20 -58.36
CA LEU A 779 8.37 23.12 -59.28
C LEU A 779 8.85 23.37 -60.72
N ALA A 780 9.55 24.47 -61.00
CA ALA A 780 10.04 24.76 -62.34
C ALA A 780 11.08 23.73 -62.79
N ALA A 781 10.85 23.12 -63.96
CA ALA A 781 11.60 21.95 -64.46
C ALA A 781 13.11 22.15 -64.64
N ASN A 782 13.58 23.39 -64.68
CA ASN A 782 14.98 23.75 -64.96
C ASN A 782 15.72 24.29 -63.72
N LEU A 783 15.12 24.23 -62.54
CA LEU A 783 15.77 24.66 -61.30
C LEU A 783 16.81 23.63 -60.84
N SER A 784 17.96 24.13 -60.41
CA SER A 784 18.98 23.35 -59.72
C SER A 784 19.36 24.01 -58.40
N GLU A 785 20.04 23.29 -57.51
CA GLU A 785 20.38 23.83 -56.18
C GLU A 785 21.21 25.11 -56.33
N LYS A 786 22.29 25.10 -57.13
CA LYS A 786 23.20 26.25 -57.24
C LYS A 786 23.39 26.78 -58.66
N ASP A 787 22.91 26.07 -59.67
CA ASP A 787 23.18 26.39 -61.08
C ASP A 787 24.70 26.55 -61.30
N GLU A 788 25.46 25.48 -60.97
CA GLU A 788 26.91 25.48 -60.73
C GLU A 788 27.74 26.11 -61.85
N HIS A 789 27.24 26.10 -63.09
CA HIS A 789 27.92 26.66 -64.27
C HIS A 789 27.71 28.17 -64.43
N ALA A 790 26.80 28.77 -63.67
CA ALA A 790 26.43 30.19 -63.74
C ALA A 790 26.58 30.92 -62.39
N VAL A 791 27.23 30.30 -61.40
CA VAL A 791 27.58 30.94 -60.12
C VAL A 791 28.75 31.90 -60.31
N SER A 792 28.58 33.13 -59.82
CA SER A 792 29.63 34.14 -59.70
C SER A 792 29.97 34.38 -58.23
N ASP A 793 31.05 35.11 -57.94
CA ASP A 793 31.49 35.41 -56.58
C ASP A 793 30.43 36.17 -55.75
N ASP A 794 29.53 36.92 -56.43
CA ASP A 794 28.54 37.79 -55.80
C ASP A 794 27.07 37.38 -56.04
N GLU A 795 26.78 36.45 -56.96
CA GLU A 795 25.42 36.01 -57.32
C GLU A 795 25.37 34.55 -57.80
N PHE A 796 24.29 33.84 -57.43
CA PHE A 796 23.97 32.52 -57.97
C PHE A 796 23.48 32.58 -59.43
N GLY A 797 23.54 31.47 -60.16
CA GLY A 797 23.00 31.41 -61.52
C GLY A 797 21.48 31.56 -61.56
N ARG A 798 20.93 32.07 -62.67
CA ARG A 798 19.49 32.43 -62.78
C ARG A 798 18.53 31.27 -62.54
N ASN A 799 19.00 30.04 -62.71
CA ASN A 799 18.23 28.83 -62.50
C ASN A 799 18.55 28.15 -61.15
N SER A 800 19.23 28.87 -60.24
CA SER A 800 19.43 28.42 -58.87
C SER A 800 18.20 28.73 -58.02
N ILE A 801 17.84 27.81 -57.12
CA ILE A 801 16.87 28.07 -56.05
C ILE A 801 17.26 29.26 -55.15
N PHE A 802 18.52 29.70 -55.21
CA PHE A 802 19.06 30.82 -54.43
C PHE A 802 19.11 32.16 -55.20
N PHE A 803 18.92 32.18 -56.52
CA PHE A 803 18.97 33.41 -57.32
C PHE A 803 17.67 34.19 -57.24
N GLY A 804 17.69 35.39 -56.63
CA GLY A 804 16.54 36.29 -56.51
C GLY A 804 15.36 35.79 -55.66
N TYR A 805 15.13 34.48 -55.59
CA TYR A 805 14.05 33.78 -54.91
C TYR A 805 14.01 33.98 -53.40
N PHE A 806 15.18 34.07 -52.75
CA PHE A 806 15.26 34.37 -51.32
C PHE A 806 14.78 35.79 -50.97
N LYS A 807 14.80 36.73 -51.93
CA LYS A 807 14.29 38.10 -51.74
C LYS A 807 12.80 38.23 -52.06
N SER A 808 12.30 37.54 -53.09
CA SER A 808 10.90 37.66 -53.55
C SER A 808 9.95 36.65 -52.88
N GLY A 809 10.33 35.37 -52.79
CA GLY A 809 9.46 34.30 -52.27
C GLY A 809 9.25 34.38 -50.76
N VAL A 810 10.34 34.54 -49.99
CA VAL A 810 10.27 34.72 -48.52
C VAL A 810 9.66 36.08 -48.16
N GLY A 811 9.94 37.11 -48.97
CA GLY A 811 9.36 38.44 -48.81
C GLY A 811 7.83 38.44 -48.99
N ASN A 812 7.33 37.78 -50.03
CA ASN A 812 5.89 37.65 -50.28
C ASN A 812 5.21 36.75 -49.24
N ALA A 813 5.81 35.63 -48.87
CA ALA A 813 5.30 34.74 -47.81
C ALA A 813 5.23 35.44 -46.44
N ALA A 814 6.22 36.28 -46.10
CA ALA A 814 6.18 37.11 -44.90
C ALA A 814 5.13 38.23 -44.98
N HIS A 815 4.90 38.79 -46.17
CA HIS A 815 3.89 39.83 -46.41
C HIS A 815 2.45 39.30 -46.26
N GLU A 816 2.19 38.08 -46.75
CA GLU A 816 0.92 37.37 -46.56
C GLU A 816 0.74 36.91 -45.10
N ALA A 817 1.76 36.33 -44.48
CA ALA A 817 1.69 35.86 -43.08
C ALA A 817 1.49 36.99 -42.06
N CYS A 818 1.92 38.23 -42.38
CA CYS A 818 1.76 39.40 -41.50
C CYS A 818 0.55 40.29 -41.84
N GLY A 819 -0.25 39.98 -42.87
CA GLY A 819 -1.48 40.72 -43.19
C GLY A 819 -1.31 42.22 -43.48
N LEU A 820 -0.13 42.65 -43.95
CA LEU A 820 0.13 44.07 -44.22
C LEU A 820 -0.48 44.47 -45.57
N LYS A 821 -1.39 45.46 -45.56
CA LYS A 821 -1.93 46.07 -46.80
C LYS A 821 -0.84 46.88 -47.52
N ALA A 822 -0.84 46.80 -48.85
CA ALA A 822 0.15 47.38 -49.77
C ALA A 822 0.36 48.92 -49.70
N GLU A 823 -0.34 49.65 -48.85
CA GLU A 823 -0.30 51.13 -48.81
C GLU A 823 0.71 51.73 -47.81
N LYS A 824 1.50 50.92 -47.09
CA LYS A 824 2.51 51.44 -46.12
C LYS A 824 3.96 51.05 -46.41
N SER A 825 4.34 50.95 -47.68
CA SER A 825 5.74 50.79 -48.09
C SER A 825 6.28 52.02 -48.82
N SER A 826 6.50 53.12 -48.11
CA SER A 826 7.51 54.11 -48.48
C SER A 826 8.73 53.92 -47.58
N LEU A 827 9.80 53.36 -48.13
CA LEU A 827 11.10 53.16 -47.48
C LEU A 827 11.84 54.50 -47.37
N PRO A 828 12.30 54.92 -46.17
CA PRO A 828 13.74 54.95 -45.94
C PRO A 828 14.17 54.71 -44.47
N ALA A 829 13.75 53.62 -43.82
CA ALA A 829 14.19 53.31 -42.44
C ALA A 829 14.85 51.94 -42.23
N ILE A 830 15.09 51.14 -43.27
CA ILE A 830 15.74 49.81 -43.14
C ILE A 830 17.11 49.83 -43.85
N ARG A 831 17.97 50.73 -43.40
CA ARG A 831 19.41 50.69 -43.64
C ARG A 831 20.10 50.89 -42.30
N ASN A 832 20.27 49.82 -41.52
CA ASN A 832 21.50 49.52 -40.77
C ASN A 832 21.32 48.32 -39.80
N SER A 833 22.37 47.50 -39.74
CA SER A 833 22.73 46.47 -38.72
C SER A 833 21.82 45.28 -38.41
N THR A 834 20.49 45.32 -38.57
CA THR A 834 19.62 44.23 -38.07
C THR A 834 19.64 42.95 -38.95
N VAL A 835 19.93 43.08 -40.24
CA VAL A 835 19.89 41.97 -41.20
C VAL A 835 21.07 40.99 -41.05
N ARG A 836 22.22 41.44 -40.53
CA ARG A 836 23.39 40.57 -40.33
C ARG A 836 23.25 39.59 -39.16
N MET A 837 22.40 39.89 -38.17
CA MET A 837 22.20 39.03 -36.99
C MET A 837 21.18 37.91 -37.25
N VAL A 838 20.21 38.16 -38.15
CA VAL A 838 19.20 37.17 -38.58
C VAL A 838 19.80 36.11 -39.50
N LEU A 839 20.77 36.49 -40.35
CA LEU A 839 21.38 35.60 -41.34
C LEU A 839 22.31 34.49 -40.77
N LYS A 840 22.88 34.64 -39.57
CA LYS A 840 23.73 33.59 -38.94
C LYS A 840 22.94 32.56 -38.11
N LEU A 841 21.73 32.88 -37.65
CA LEU A 841 20.94 32.02 -36.78
C LEU A 841 19.83 31.25 -37.53
N ALA A 842 19.41 31.71 -38.71
CA ALA A 842 18.36 31.06 -39.51
C ALA A 842 18.88 29.97 -40.47
N TYR A 843 20.19 29.95 -40.76
CA TYR A 843 20.80 29.15 -41.83
C TYR A 843 20.61 27.61 -41.70
N PRO A 844 20.67 27.00 -40.49
CA PRO A 844 20.44 25.55 -40.37
C PRO A 844 18.97 25.14 -40.18
N ARG A 845 18.07 26.09 -39.85
CA ARG A 845 16.65 25.82 -39.53
C ARG A 845 15.76 25.83 -40.77
N ALA A 846 16.06 26.65 -41.77
CA ALA A 846 15.28 26.71 -43.01
C ALA A 846 15.45 25.47 -43.90
N LEU A 847 16.67 24.92 -43.99
CA LEU A 847 16.95 23.70 -44.76
C LEU A 847 16.30 22.42 -44.17
N ARG A 848 15.96 22.41 -42.87
CA ARG A 848 15.22 21.30 -42.24
C ARG A 848 13.71 21.35 -42.41
N LEU A 849 13.18 22.46 -42.91
CA LEU A 849 11.75 22.63 -43.21
C LEU A 849 11.43 22.41 -44.69
N ALA A 850 12.44 22.34 -45.56
CA ALA A 850 12.31 22.18 -47.00
C ALA A 850 12.65 20.77 -47.52
N ALA A 851 13.06 19.84 -46.65
CA ALA A 851 13.15 18.40 -46.91
C ALA A 851 12.18 17.68 -45.97
#